data_AF-A0A3M9Z8Y2-F1
#
_entry.id   AF-A0A3M9Z8Y2-F1
#
_cell.length_a   1.000
_cell.length_b   1.000
_cell.length_c   1.000
_cell.angle_alpha   90.00
_cell.angle_beta   90.00
_cell.angle_gamma   90.00
#
_symmetry.space_group_name_H-M   'P 1'
#
loop_
_entity.id
_entity.type
_entity.pdbx_description
1 polymer ?
#
loop_
_entity_poly.entity_id
_entity_poly.type
_entity_poly.pdbx_seq_one_letter_code
_entity_poly.pdbx_strand_id
1 'polypeptide(L)'
;MLGLGTPEARPLYLPTAPTVAEMLEVTQKLAEKHPNFDNGSLTILEEEGSDNFGNNNNAAGTIEGTLRADAAIGVALDFVERYPNTLLLTAADSDAGGLQVRDPREAGEPVGTVNNNPTTEDRPVPLDGQTGANTLPFLSAPDANGDVLPFAIGWVGTPDFSGSIVAKAHGLNADKLPATVDNTGMYELMYETLFNTELPSRVPAPAPAPAATKETGNVIFIHPDGASPSHYMALRNIDQGPDGRLNWDKMSNTGVYLGHMEDQLTGTSNAGAVTHANGVKVFAESFGLEEDNSIVTPLSGNTGKTILEEAIDAGKATVLIQSGHLAEPGSAAFAAATTNRDGDNIRARDKYAEIIEQVIRSGTDVIMGGGELYMLPIGTTGFHVTAEIDQSETRPERRPTQNLIELAQSLGYTVVYTEEQMNQVVNSANPPEKLLGVFAAKATFDDRNEEELELNSANPKPLYVETAPTVAEMLEASLKIAQRDQDGFLVVLEEEGTDNFGNPNNAVGTIEAMRRADAAFGVAMNYVDQVDPNTMVITAADSDAGGLQVFQYLPYTRPSGSFTNNPYLLDSEPQVPFVNVNPTTSNTKNFLDGVNGSTGSEEFPWKPFAAKDSLDGPMSNFAVGWVGTPDFPGSIVAKTYGMNAEYLPSTVDNTEIYRLMYQTLFGIRLSPSLNPQGNDILLGESTNDLLRGGDGNDFLRGNEGADILVGGAGNDVFFIEAGKGTDIIRDFQKGEDLIGHPSSVTPADLTITQGSGDRSADTLISLKATGEVLAILTGIQANTLAVSDFVAIG
;
A
#
# COMPACT_ATOMS: atom_id res chain seq x y z
N MET A 1 -20.73 -5.79 -17.30
CA MET A 1 -20.93 -4.71 -18.30
C MET A 1 -21.58 -3.53 -17.59
N LEU A 2 -20.79 -2.51 -17.29
CA LEU A 2 -21.33 -1.20 -16.95
C LEU A 2 -22.14 -0.76 -18.16
N GLY A 3 -23.43 -0.47 -18.00
CA GLY A 3 -24.30 0.01 -19.09
C GLY A 3 -23.91 1.43 -19.49
N LEU A 4 -22.70 1.61 -20.03
CA LEU A 4 -22.13 2.89 -20.43
C LEU A 4 -22.81 3.36 -21.72
N GLY A 5 -24.00 3.91 -21.57
CA GLY A 5 -24.76 4.50 -22.66
C GLY A 5 -26.26 4.49 -22.38
N THR A 6 -26.84 5.68 -22.27
CA THR A 6 -28.27 5.82 -22.56
C THR A 6 -28.47 5.63 -24.08
N PRO A 7 -29.66 5.22 -24.55
CA PRO A 7 -29.94 5.03 -25.99
C PRO A 7 -29.69 6.26 -26.88
N GLU A 8 -29.43 7.42 -26.27
CA GLU A 8 -29.23 8.72 -26.93
C GLU A 8 -27.74 9.15 -26.99
N ALA A 9 -26.83 8.41 -26.35
CA ALA A 9 -25.39 8.69 -26.37
C ALA A 9 -24.73 8.21 -27.67
N ARG A 10 -23.68 8.92 -28.13
CA ARG A 10 -22.84 8.43 -29.23
C ARG A 10 -22.16 7.13 -28.77
N PRO A 11 -22.06 6.10 -29.63
CA PRO A 11 -21.41 4.86 -29.23
C PRO A 11 -19.92 5.13 -28.98
N LEU A 12 -19.37 4.52 -27.92
CA LEU A 12 -17.97 4.66 -27.50
C LEU A 12 -16.99 3.85 -28.37
N TYR A 13 -17.53 3.05 -29.29
CA TYR A 13 -16.81 2.30 -30.32
C TYR A 13 -17.72 2.13 -31.54
N LEU A 14 -17.19 1.66 -32.68
CA LEU A 14 -17.99 1.36 -33.86
C LEU A 14 -18.62 -0.05 -33.73
N PRO A 15 -19.93 -0.21 -33.50
CA PRO A 15 -20.51 -1.53 -33.18
C PRO A 15 -20.47 -2.55 -34.33
N THR A 16 -20.16 -2.09 -35.55
CA THR A 16 -20.00 -2.95 -36.73
C THR A 16 -18.55 -3.40 -36.95
N ALA A 17 -17.59 -2.83 -36.22
CA ALA A 17 -16.19 -3.26 -36.26
C ALA A 17 -15.96 -4.39 -35.25
N PRO A 18 -15.02 -5.31 -35.51
CA PRO A 18 -14.60 -6.28 -34.52
C PRO A 18 -13.91 -5.57 -33.33
N THR A 19 -14.06 -6.13 -32.13
CA THR A 19 -13.31 -5.68 -30.95
C THR A 19 -11.85 -6.10 -31.03
N VAL A 20 -10.96 -5.49 -30.23
CA VAL A 20 -9.55 -5.91 -30.16
C VAL A 20 -9.40 -7.37 -29.69
N ALA A 21 -10.27 -7.84 -28.80
CA ALA A 21 -10.30 -9.25 -28.39
C ALA A 21 -10.67 -10.19 -29.54
N GLU A 22 -11.70 -9.85 -30.33
CA GLU A 22 -12.08 -10.62 -31.53
C GLU A 22 -10.96 -10.61 -32.59
N MET A 23 -10.30 -9.46 -32.77
CA MET A 23 -9.16 -9.34 -33.68
C MET A 23 -7.97 -10.20 -33.20
N LEU A 24 -7.68 -10.22 -31.90
CA LEU A 24 -6.62 -11.05 -31.31
C LEU A 24 -6.92 -12.53 -31.50
N GLU A 25 -8.15 -12.96 -31.20
CA GLU A 25 -8.58 -14.36 -31.32
C GLU A 25 -8.40 -14.87 -32.77
N VAL A 26 -8.82 -14.08 -33.76
CA VAL A 26 -8.63 -14.41 -35.18
C VAL A 26 -7.16 -14.43 -35.55
N THR A 27 -6.37 -13.47 -35.06
CA THR A 27 -4.92 -13.37 -35.34
C THR A 27 -4.17 -14.59 -34.81
N GLN A 28 -4.45 -15.01 -33.57
CA GLN A 28 -3.86 -16.20 -32.97
C GLN A 28 -4.25 -17.47 -33.72
N LYS A 29 -5.53 -17.63 -34.12
CA LYS A 29 -5.98 -18.77 -34.96
C LYS A 29 -5.28 -18.83 -36.32
N LEU A 30 -4.87 -17.69 -36.88
CA LEU A 30 -4.07 -17.62 -38.09
C LEU A 30 -2.61 -17.96 -37.83
N ALA A 31 -2.04 -17.46 -36.73
CA ALA A 31 -0.68 -17.79 -36.29
C ALA A 31 -0.51 -19.30 -36.09
N GLU A 32 -1.46 -19.96 -35.42
CA GLU A 32 -1.47 -21.42 -35.20
C GLU A 32 -1.43 -22.24 -36.50
N LYS A 33 -1.99 -21.70 -37.59
CA LYS A 33 -1.99 -22.36 -38.91
C LYS A 33 -0.75 -22.03 -39.75
N HIS A 34 0.10 -21.12 -39.27
CA HIS A 34 1.28 -20.71 -39.99
C HIS A 34 2.32 -21.84 -40.00
N PRO A 35 2.96 -22.17 -41.15
CA PRO A 35 3.91 -23.29 -41.23
C PRO A 35 5.12 -23.18 -40.29
N ASN A 36 5.41 -21.98 -39.78
CA ASN A 36 6.53 -21.72 -38.88
C ASN A 36 6.11 -21.56 -37.42
N PHE A 37 4.84 -21.80 -37.06
CA PHE A 37 4.34 -21.59 -35.70
C PHE A 37 5.15 -22.36 -34.64
N ASP A 38 5.63 -23.55 -34.98
CA ASP A 38 6.50 -24.36 -34.11
C ASP A 38 7.85 -23.70 -33.78
N ASN A 39 8.25 -22.64 -34.50
CA ASN A 39 9.44 -21.83 -34.19
C ASN A 39 9.12 -20.63 -33.28
N GLY A 40 7.88 -20.51 -32.80
CA GLY A 40 7.38 -19.37 -32.04
C GLY A 40 6.59 -18.37 -32.90
N SER A 41 5.87 -17.48 -32.21
CA SER A 41 5.11 -16.38 -32.81
C SER A 41 5.16 -15.14 -31.92
N LEU A 42 5.04 -13.96 -32.52
CA LEU A 42 4.87 -12.70 -31.81
C LEU A 42 3.61 -12.01 -32.33
N THR A 43 2.73 -11.61 -31.42
CA THR A 43 1.59 -10.76 -31.71
C THR A 43 1.71 -9.49 -30.88
N ILE A 44 1.55 -8.35 -31.51
CA ILE A 44 1.49 -7.04 -30.85
C ILE A 44 0.08 -6.51 -31.06
N LEU A 45 -0.54 -6.07 -29.98
CA LEU A 45 -1.89 -5.53 -29.97
C LEU A 45 -1.88 -4.24 -29.15
N GLU A 46 -2.65 -3.27 -29.63
CA GLU A 46 -2.84 -1.98 -29.01
C GLU A 46 -4.34 -1.68 -28.97
N GLU A 47 -4.82 -1.19 -27.82
CA GLU A 47 -6.18 -0.67 -27.66
C GLU A 47 -6.11 0.86 -27.60
N GLU A 48 -5.98 1.45 -28.77
CA GLU A 48 -5.86 2.89 -29.03
C GLU A 48 -7.03 3.73 -28.48
N GLY A 49 -8.11 3.11 -27.99
CA GLY A 49 -9.17 3.82 -27.28
C GLY A 49 -8.80 4.23 -25.86
N SER A 50 -7.89 3.51 -25.18
CA SER A 50 -7.58 3.78 -23.77
C SER A 50 -6.94 5.14 -23.56
N ASP A 51 -6.06 5.57 -24.46
CA ASP A 51 -5.34 6.85 -24.40
C ASP A 51 -6.08 7.96 -25.18
N ASN A 52 -6.58 7.72 -26.39
CA ASN A 52 -7.23 8.76 -27.18
C ASN A 52 -8.46 9.37 -26.51
N PHE A 53 -9.25 8.56 -25.79
CA PHE A 53 -10.32 9.11 -24.97
C PHE A 53 -9.79 9.82 -23.72
N GLY A 54 -8.71 9.30 -23.12
CA GLY A 54 -8.05 9.88 -21.96
C GLY A 54 -7.47 11.27 -22.23
N ASN A 55 -6.74 11.44 -23.34
CA ASN A 55 -6.22 12.74 -23.79
C ASN A 55 -7.31 13.73 -24.23
N ASN A 56 -8.57 13.30 -24.29
CA ASN A 56 -9.72 14.17 -24.50
C ASN A 56 -10.61 14.27 -23.26
N ASN A 57 -10.16 13.74 -22.13
CA ASN A 57 -10.81 13.73 -20.83
C ASN A 57 -12.24 13.19 -20.97
N ASN A 58 -12.36 12.02 -21.59
CA ASN A 58 -13.61 11.31 -21.78
C ASN A 58 -13.56 10.00 -20.98
N ALA A 59 -13.95 10.07 -19.70
CA ALA A 59 -13.88 8.95 -18.78
C ALA A 59 -14.61 7.70 -19.27
N ALA A 60 -15.82 7.85 -19.81
CA ALA A 60 -16.61 6.72 -20.28
C ALA A 60 -15.91 5.98 -21.43
N GLY A 61 -15.33 6.73 -22.37
CA GLY A 61 -14.56 6.17 -23.48
C GLY A 61 -13.27 5.49 -23.02
N THR A 62 -12.55 6.08 -22.08
CA THR A 62 -11.34 5.48 -21.48
C THR A 62 -11.66 4.17 -20.78
N ILE A 63 -12.69 4.14 -19.92
CA ILE A 63 -13.12 2.92 -19.22
C ILE A 63 -13.54 1.84 -20.23
N GLU A 64 -14.30 2.18 -21.27
CA GLU A 64 -14.67 1.24 -22.33
C GLU A 64 -13.44 0.73 -23.10
N GLY A 65 -12.44 1.58 -23.36
CA GLY A 65 -11.15 1.18 -23.91
C GLY A 65 -10.44 0.16 -23.02
N THR A 66 -10.29 0.46 -21.74
CA THR A 66 -9.66 -0.43 -20.76
C THR A 66 -10.38 -1.77 -20.63
N LEU A 67 -11.72 -1.79 -20.62
CA LEU A 67 -12.50 -3.04 -20.59
C LEU A 67 -12.27 -3.91 -21.85
N ARG A 68 -12.09 -3.29 -23.02
CA ARG A 68 -11.78 -4.01 -24.25
C ARG A 68 -10.35 -4.55 -24.25
N ALA A 69 -9.40 -3.80 -23.67
CA ALA A 69 -8.03 -4.28 -23.44
C ALA A 69 -8.02 -5.49 -22.49
N ASP A 70 -8.77 -5.43 -21.38
CA ASP A 70 -8.93 -6.54 -20.43
C ASP A 70 -9.54 -7.80 -21.09
N ALA A 71 -10.58 -7.63 -21.92
CA ALA A 71 -11.12 -8.74 -22.70
C ALA A 71 -10.09 -9.36 -23.67
N ALA A 72 -9.20 -8.56 -24.27
CA ALA A 72 -8.11 -9.08 -25.11
C ALA A 72 -7.04 -9.79 -24.28
N ILE A 73 -6.74 -9.33 -23.07
CA ILE A 73 -5.88 -10.03 -22.11
C ILE A 73 -6.46 -11.41 -21.80
N GLY A 74 -7.78 -11.53 -21.59
CA GLY A 74 -8.46 -12.82 -21.42
C GLY A 74 -8.22 -13.79 -22.59
N VAL A 75 -8.34 -13.31 -23.84
CA VAL A 75 -8.03 -14.12 -25.03
C VAL A 75 -6.55 -14.53 -25.07
N ALA A 76 -5.63 -13.67 -24.62
CA ALA A 76 -4.22 -14.00 -24.53
C ALA A 76 -3.93 -15.06 -23.45
N LEU A 77 -4.61 -15.01 -22.30
CA LEU A 77 -4.52 -16.03 -21.25
C LEU A 77 -4.98 -17.40 -21.76
N ASP A 78 -6.12 -17.47 -22.44
CA ASP A 78 -6.60 -18.71 -23.09
C ASP A 78 -5.58 -19.28 -24.10
N PHE A 79 -4.77 -18.42 -24.72
CA PHE A 79 -3.69 -18.84 -25.61
C PHE A 79 -2.50 -19.39 -24.83
N VAL A 80 -2.09 -18.75 -23.73
CA VAL A 80 -1.03 -19.25 -22.84
C VAL A 80 -1.39 -20.62 -22.28
N GLU A 81 -2.65 -20.86 -21.88
CA GLU A 81 -3.09 -22.17 -21.38
C GLU A 81 -2.92 -23.30 -22.42
N ARG A 82 -3.18 -22.99 -23.70
CA ARG A 82 -3.00 -23.94 -24.82
C ARG A 82 -1.54 -24.09 -25.25
N TYR A 83 -0.75 -23.03 -25.07
CA TYR A 83 0.65 -22.93 -25.47
C TYR A 83 1.50 -22.34 -24.33
N PRO A 84 1.83 -23.12 -23.29
CA PRO A 84 2.46 -22.62 -22.07
C PRO A 84 3.86 -22.01 -22.25
N ASN A 85 4.51 -22.27 -23.40
CA ASN A 85 5.76 -21.61 -23.79
C ASN A 85 5.51 -20.22 -24.41
N THR A 86 4.63 -19.43 -23.81
CA THR A 86 4.25 -18.09 -24.28
C THR A 86 4.43 -17.10 -23.14
N LEU A 87 5.04 -15.95 -23.44
CA LEU A 87 5.03 -14.77 -22.58
C LEU A 87 3.87 -13.86 -23.01
N LEU A 88 3.03 -13.48 -22.06
CA LEU A 88 2.13 -12.34 -22.15
C LEU A 88 2.75 -11.17 -21.38
N LEU A 89 2.80 -10.00 -22.00
CA LEU A 89 3.38 -8.79 -21.44
C LEU A 89 2.47 -7.60 -21.74
N THR A 90 2.13 -6.81 -20.72
CA THR A 90 1.43 -5.53 -20.86
C THR A 90 2.39 -4.39 -20.60
N ALA A 91 2.25 -3.32 -21.37
CA ALA A 91 2.98 -2.07 -21.22
C ALA A 91 2.05 -0.91 -21.61
N ALA A 92 2.29 0.27 -21.04
CA ALA A 92 1.72 1.52 -21.51
C ALA A 92 2.87 2.48 -21.88
N ASP A 93 2.62 3.36 -22.84
CA ASP A 93 3.58 4.35 -23.33
C ASP A 93 3.42 5.72 -22.62
N SER A 94 2.25 6.01 -22.06
CA SER A 94 1.97 7.19 -21.22
C SER A 94 0.86 6.96 -20.19
N ASP A 95 0.72 7.91 -19.25
CA ASP A 95 -0.51 8.13 -18.50
C ASP A 95 -1.34 9.22 -19.19
N ALA A 96 -2.36 8.79 -19.93
CA ALA A 96 -3.18 9.65 -20.75
C ALA A 96 -4.13 10.52 -19.91
N GLY A 97 -3.85 11.81 -19.86
CA GLY A 97 -4.66 12.81 -19.16
C GLY A 97 -4.47 12.87 -17.63
N GLY A 98 -3.68 11.95 -17.05
CA GLY A 98 -3.45 11.90 -15.61
C GLY A 98 -4.73 11.58 -14.87
N LEU A 99 -5.35 10.44 -15.21
CA LEU A 99 -6.65 10.01 -14.71
C LEU A 99 -6.55 9.65 -13.22
N GLN A 100 -7.48 10.15 -12.40
CA GLN A 100 -7.66 9.68 -11.02
C GLN A 100 -9.12 9.37 -10.71
N VAL A 101 -9.34 8.37 -9.84
CA VAL A 101 -10.67 7.96 -9.37
C VAL A 101 -11.02 8.73 -8.10
N ARG A 102 -12.27 9.15 -7.93
CA ARG A 102 -12.71 9.87 -6.74
C ARG A 102 -14.09 9.44 -6.30
N ASP A 103 -14.31 9.26 -4.99
CA ASP A 103 -15.64 9.08 -4.45
C ASP A 103 -16.47 10.39 -4.53
N PRO A 104 -17.66 10.36 -5.15
CA PRO A 104 -18.59 11.49 -5.18
C PRO A 104 -19.32 11.58 -3.84
N ARG A 105 -19.84 12.77 -3.52
CA ARG A 105 -20.55 13.00 -2.26
C ARG A 105 -21.87 12.22 -2.16
N GLU A 106 -22.59 12.03 -3.27
CA GLU A 106 -23.89 11.35 -3.29
C GLU A 106 -24.10 10.62 -4.64
N ALA A 107 -24.55 9.36 -4.61
CA ALA A 107 -24.76 8.55 -5.82
C ALA A 107 -25.85 9.07 -6.77
N GLY A 108 -26.81 9.83 -6.25
CA GLY A 108 -27.98 10.34 -7.00
C GLY A 108 -27.78 11.70 -7.64
N GLU A 109 -26.64 12.35 -7.41
CA GLU A 109 -26.37 13.72 -7.82
C GLU A 109 -25.19 13.80 -8.80
N PRO A 110 -25.10 14.85 -9.64
CA PRO A 110 -23.93 15.08 -10.47
C PRO A 110 -22.63 15.14 -9.66
N VAL A 111 -21.56 14.57 -10.23
CA VAL A 111 -20.25 14.42 -9.55
C VAL A 111 -19.57 15.74 -9.16
N GLY A 112 -19.95 16.87 -9.77
CA GLY A 112 -19.45 18.18 -9.40
C GLY A 112 -18.02 18.46 -9.87
N THR A 113 -17.24 19.07 -8.97
CA THR A 113 -15.89 19.58 -9.24
C THR A 113 -14.95 19.26 -8.07
N VAL A 114 -13.65 19.18 -8.36
CA VAL A 114 -12.57 19.14 -7.36
C VAL A 114 -11.76 20.43 -7.40
N ASN A 115 -11.25 20.91 -6.27
CA ASN A 115 -10.40 22.10 -6.24
C ASN A 115 -8.96 21.73 -6.60
N ASN A 116 -8.20 22.64 -7.22
CA ASN A 116 -6.79 22.40 -7.61
C ASN A 116 -5.92 23.65 -7.46
N ASN A 117 -4.74 23.54 -6.84
CA ASN A 117 -3.79 24.64 -6.62
C ASN A 117 -4.48 25.89 -6.02
N PRO A 118 -5.25 25.77 -4.91
CA PRO A 118 -5.78 26.95 -4.25
C PRO A 118 -4.62 27.83 -3.78
N THR A 119 -4.72 29.14 -4.02
CA THR A 119 -3.74 30.12 -3.52
C THR A 119 -4.41 31.15 -2.60
N THR A 120 -5.60 31.59 -3.01
CA THR A 120 -6.49 32.53 -2.29
C THR A 120 -7.95 32.41 -2.74
N GLU A 121 -8.21 31.68 -3.82
CA GLU A 121 -9.53 31.49 -4.43
C GLU A 121 -9.64 30.05 -4.92
N ASP A 122 -10.85 29.50 -4.85
CA ASP A 122 -11.15 28.18 -5.38
C ASP A 122 -10.96 28.16 -6.90
N ARG A 123 -10.31 27.11 -7.38
CA ARG A 123 -10.09 26.78 -8.79
C ARG A 123 -10.76 25.43 -9.08
N PRO A 124 -12.10 25.40 -9.21
CA PRO A 124 -12.83 24.16 -9.40
C PRO A 124 -12.59 23.58 -10.80
N VAL A 125 -12.22 22.30 -10.83
CA VAL A 125 -12.01 21.45 -12.00
C VAL A 125 -13.17 20.46 -12.09
N PRO A 126 -13.86 20.34 -13.24
CA PRO A 126 -14.95 19.39 -13.39
C PRO A 126 -14.50 17.93 -13.24
N LEU A 127 -15.32 17.14 -12.55
CA LEU A 127 -15.20 15.68 -12.52
C LEU A 127 -16.10 15.07 -13.60
N ASP A 128 -15.69 13.94 -14.14
CA ASP A 128 -16.47 13.16 -15.09
C ASP A 128 -17.31 12.08 -14.39
N GLY A 129 -18.58 12.01 -14.79
CA GLY A 129 -19.48 10.89 -14.51
C GLY A 129 -19.74 10.07 -15.77
N GLN A 130 -20.80 9.26 -15.75
CA GLN A 130 -21.14 8.27 -16.79
C GLN A 130 -21.19 8.82 -18.22
N THR A 131 -21.55 10.09 -18.38
CA THR A 131 -21.71 10.71 -19.70
C THR A 131 -20.89 11.98 -19.85
N GLY A 132 -19.80 12.12 -19.08
CA GLY A 132 -18.87 13.25 -19.09
C GLY A 132 -19.01 14.20 -17.90
N ALA A 133 -18.50 15.41 -18.07
CA ALA A 133 -18.32 16.37 -16.98
C ALA A 133 -19.62 16.71 -16.24
N ASN A 134 -19.55 16.66 -14.91
CA ASN A 134 -20.65 16.96 -13.98
C ASN A 134 -21.95 16.22 -14.35
N THR A 135 -21.83 14.91 -14.60
CA THR A 135 -22.96 13.99 -14.80
C THR A 135 -23.06 13.01 -13.63
N LEU A 136 -24.02 12.09 -13.64
CA LEU A 136 -24.16 11.09 -12.56
C LEU A 136 -22.91 10.21 -12.45
N PRO A 137 -22.53 9.78 -11.24
CA PRO A 137 -21.33 8.98 -11.03
C PRO A 137 -21.40 7.61 -11.70
N PHE A 138 -20.25 7.04 -12.01
CA PHE A 138 -20.11 5.63 -12.32
C PHE A 138 -20.41 4.79 -11.07
N LEU A 139 -20.67 3.50 -11.26
CA LEU A 139 -20.88 2.54 -10.16
C LEU A 139 -19.86 1.42 -10.29
N SER A 140 -19.24 1.00 -9.18
CA SER A 140 -18.34 -0.15 -9.16
C SER A 140 -19.09 -1.45 -9.47
N ALA A 141 -18.34 -2.52 -9.73
CA ALA A 141 -18.87 -3.86 -9.50
C ALA A 141 -19.05 -4.07 -7.97
N PRO A 142 -19.91 -5.02 -7.54
CA PRO A 142 -19.98 -5.41 -6.14
C PRO A 142 -18.62 -5.84 -5.61
N ASP A 143 -18.25 -5.39 -4.43
CA ASP A 143 -17.06 -5.85 -3.70
C ASP A 143 -17.30 -7.24 -3.06
N ALA A 144 -16.40 -7.66 -2.16
CA ALA A 144 -16.52 -8.94 -1.46
C ALA A 144 -17.75 -9.03 -0.53
N ASN A 145 -18.24 -7.89 -0.03
CA ASN A 145 -19.44 -7.78 0.81
C ASN A 145 -20.72 -7.60 -0.02
N GLY A 146 -20.58 -7.35 -1.32
CA GLY A 146 -21.68 -7.10 -2.25
C GLY A 146 -22.01 -5.63 -2.43
N ASP A 147 -21.19 -4.73 -1.88
CA ASP A 147 -21.38 -3.29 -1.91
C ASP A 147 -20.97 -2.68 -3.26
N VAL A 148 -21.80 -1.74 -3.72
CA VAL A 148 -21.60 -1.03 -4.99
C VAL A 148 -21.37 0.43 -4.70
N LEU A 149 -20.14 0.87 -4.96
CA LEU A 149 -19.66 2.19 -4.59
C LEU A 149 -19.71 3.14 -5.81
N PRO A 150 -20.29 4.34 -5.65
CA PRO A 150 -20.28 5.33 -6.72
C PRO A 150 -18.88 5.92 -6.88
N PHE A 151 -18.48 6.26 -8.10
CA PHE A 151 -17.19 6.91 -8.35
C PHE A 151 -17.25 7.92 -9.50
N ALA A 152 -16.32 8.85 -9.49
CA ALA A 152 -16.10 9.88 -10.51
C ALA A 152 -14.66 9.82 -11.01
N ILE A 153 -14.39 10.47 -12.13
CA ILE A 153 -13.03 10.60 -12.68
C ILE A 153 -12.58 12.06 -12.67
N GLY A 154 -11.40 12.30 -12.10
CA GLY A 154 -10.67 13.56 -12.21
C GLY A 154 -9.51 13.45 -13.20
N TRP A 155 -9.06 14.60 -13.69
CA TRP A 155 -8.02 14.69 -14.71
C TRP A 155 -7.01 15.79 -14.36
N VAL A 156 -5.73 15.55 -14.63
CA VAL A 156 -4.71 16.62 -14.59
C VAL A 156 -4.81 17.49 -15.84
N GLY A 157 -5.03 16.90 -17.02
CA GLY A 157 -5.13 17.66 -18.26
C GLY A 157 -5.44 16.77 -19.45
N THR A 158 -5.28 17.30 -20.66
CA THR A 158 -5.36 16.55 -21.93
C THR A 158 -4.05 15.94 -22.45
N PRO A 159 -2.83 16.34 -22.01
CA PRO A 159 -1.60 15.70 -22.50
C PRO A 159 -1.35 14.29 -21.96
N ASP A 160 -0.27 13.70 -22.45
CA ASP A 160 0.40 12.54 -21.83
C ASP A 160 1.27 12.97 -20.65
N PHE A 161 1.20 12.20 -19.57
CA PHE A 161 2.04 12.34 -18.39
C PHE A 161 2.98 11.13 -18.25
N SER A 162 4.04 11.29 -17.46
CA SER A 162 5.05 10.25 -17.24
C SER A 162 4.79 9.40 -15.98
N GLY A 163 3.73 9.69 -15.23
CA GLY A 163 3.45 9.10 -13.92
C GLY A 163 2.74 7.75 -13.97
N SER A 164 2.79 6.99 -12.87
CA SER A 164 1.91 5.85 -12.54
C SER A 164 1.69 4.72 -13.57
N ILE A 165 2.63 4.48 -14.49
CA ILE A 165 2.56 3.36 -15.44
C ILE A 165 2.96 2.05 -14.76
N VAL A 166 2.17 0.99 -14.96
CA VAL A 166 2.43 -0.37 -14.47
C VAL A 166 2.54 -1.35 -15.64
N ALA A 167 3.57 -2.19 -15.62
CA ALA A 167 3.72 -3.33 -16.52
C ALA A 167 3.41 -4.64 -15.79
N LYS A 168 2.80 -5.61 -16.48
CA LYS A 168 2.56 -6.97 -15.96
C LYS A 168 2.97 -8.02 -16.97
N ALA A 169 3.42 -9.17 -16.46
CA ALA A 169 3.79 -10.33 -17.27
C ALA A 169 3.10 -11.60 -16.77
N HIS A 170 2.84 -12.55 -17.68
CA HIS A 170 2.31 -13.88 -17.38
C HIS A 170 2.89 -14.93 -18.33
N GLY A 171 3.06 -16.16 -17.85
CA GLY A 171 3.60 -17.27 -18.64
C GLY A 171 5.14 -17.36 -18.65
N LEU A 172 5.71 -17.85 -19.75
CA LEU A 172 7.15 -18.12 -19.88
C LEU A 172 7.99 -16.86 -19.63
N ASN A 173 9.00 -16.96 -18.74
CA ASN A 173 9.90 -15.87 -18.34
C ASN A 173 9.23 -14.67 -17.62
N ALA A 174 7.94 -14.74 -17.25
CA ALA A 174 7.29 -13.64 -16.54
C ALA A 174 7.96 -13.31 -15.19
N ASP A 175 8.59 -14.30 -14.56
CA ASP A 175 9.41 -14.19 -13.34
C ASP A 175 10.65 -13.30 -13.49
N LYS A 176 11.03 -12.96 -14.74
CA LYS A 176 12.18 -12.10 -15.04
C LYS A 176 11.81 -10.62 -15.19
N LEU A 177 10.54 -10.25 -15.14
CA LEU A 177 10.13 -8.85 -15.13
C LEU A 177 10.53 -8.22 -13.78
N PRO A 178 11.42 -7.21 -13.75
CA PRO A 178 11.87 -6.62 -12.49
C PRO A 178 10.79 -5.71 -11.89
N ALA A 179 10.86 -5.51 -10.56
CA ALA A 179 9.92 -4.66 -9.81
C ALA A 179 9.93 -3.17 -10.20
N THR A 180 11.03 -2.69 -10.78
CA THR A 180 11.14 -1.41 -11.51
C THR A 180 11.82 -1.69 -12.85
N VAL A 181 11.17 -1.33 -13.95
CA VAL A 181 11.62 -1.67 -15.32
C VAL A 181 11.70 -0.43 -16.20
N ASP A 182 12.74 -0.35 -17.03
CA ASP A 182 12.80 0.64 -18.12
C ASP A 182 12.20 0.06 -19.40
N ASN A 183 11.79 0.91 -20.33
CA ASN A 183 11.25 0.46 -21.64
C ASN A 183 12.22 -0.48 -22.40
N THR A 184 13.53 -0.35 -22.22
CA THR A 184 14.51 -1.29 -22.82
C THR A 184 14.45 -2.68 -22.20
N GLY A 185 14.12 -2.80 -20.91
CA GLY A 185 13.93 -4.08 -20.22
C GLY A 185 12.77 -4.90 -20.80
N MET A 186 11.71 -4.24 -21.27
CA MET A 186 10.59 -4.91 -21.96
C MET A 186 11.06 -5.58 -23.25
N TYR A 187 11.93 -4.92 -24.02
CA TYR A 187 12.54 -5.50 -25.22
C TYR A 187 13.48 -6.65 -24.88
N GLU A 188 14.32 -6.50 -23.86
CA GLU A 188 15.25 -7.53 -23.38
C GLU A 188 14.49 -8.81 -23.02
N LEU A 189 13.38 -8.69 -22.28
CA LEU A 189 12.52 -9.80 -21.89
C LEU A 189 11.83 -10.50 -23.08
N MET A 190 11.28 -9.72 -24.03
CA MET A 190 10.70 -10.27 -25.26
C MET A 190 11.76 -11.01 -26.10
N TYR A 191 12.97 -10.43 -26.21
CA TYR A 191 14.06 -11.00 -26.99
C TYR A 191 14.54 -12.33 -26.39
N GLU A 192 14.72 -12.37 -25.07
CA GLU A 192 15.09 -13.59 -24.38
C GLU A 192 14.05 -14.69 -24.59
N THR A 193 12.76 -14.36 -24.51
CA THR A 193 11.68 -15.32 -24.72
C THR A 193 11.65 -15.87 -26.14
N LEU A 194 11.81 -15.02 -27.15
CA LEU A 194 11.74 -15.44 -28.56
C LEU A 194 12.99 -16.18 -29.04
N PHE A 195 14.17 -15.86 -28.50
CA PHE A 195 15.46 -16.33 -29.03
C PHE A 195 16.30 -17.11 -28.02
N ASN A 196 15.79 -17.33 -26.79
CA ASN A 196 16.50 -17.98 -25.69
C ASN A 196 17.93 -17.41 -25.51
N THR A 197 18.02 -16.09 -25.60
CA THR A 197 19.28 -15.34 -25.57
C THR A 197 19.08 -14.10 -24.70
N GLU A 198 19.74 -14.07 -23.55
CA GLU A 198 19.74 -12.91 -22.67
C GLU A 198 20.61 -11.80 -23.27
N LEU A 199 20.09 -10.58 -23.26
CA LEU A 199 20.83 -9.39 -23.68
C LEU A 199 21.43 -8.70 -22.44
N PRO A 200 22.62 -8.08 -22.56
CA PRO A 200 23.14 -7.24 -21.49
C PRO A 200 22.17 -6.09 -21.20
N SER A 201 21.67 -6.02 -19.98
CA SER A 201 20.72 -4.97 -19.62
C SER A 201 21.36 -3.59 -19.66
N ARG A 202 20.62 -2.61 -20.19
CA ARG A 202 21.07 -1.21 -20.24
C ARG A 202 21.25 -0.61 -18.85
N VAL A 203 20.31 -0.87 -17.95
CA VAL A 203 20.36 -0.45 -16.55
C VAL A 203 20.45 -1.70 -15.69
N PRO A 204 21.59 -1.94 -15.01
CA PRO A 204 21.75 -3.14 -14.21
C PRO A 204 20.67 -3.29 -13.15
N ALA A 205 20.14 -4.51 -13.01
CA ALA A 205 19.23 -4.83 -11.93
C ALA A 205 19.89 -4.57 -10.55
N PRO A 206 19.12 -4.15 -9.54
CA PRO A 206 19.59 -4.07 -8.16
C PRO A 206 20.14 -5.42 -7.68
N ALA A 207 21.07 -5.38 -6.72
CA ALA A 207 21.50 -6.60 -6.04
C ALA A 207 20.33 -7.18 -5.24
N PRO A 208 20.12 -8.51 -5.25
CA PRO A 208 19.10 -9.13 -4.42
C PRO A 208 19.50 -9.06 -2.94
N ALA A 209 18.50 -9.06 -2.06
CA ALA A 209 18.72 -9.18 -0.63
C ALA A 209 19.44 -10.49 -0.26
N PRO A 210 20.21 -10.51 0.84
CA PRO A 210 20.70 -11.77 1.39
C PRO A 210 19.54 -12.70 1.78
N ALA A 211 19.73 -14.01 1.58
CA ALA A 211 18.73 -15.00 1.97
C ALA A 211 18.55 -15.02 3.50
N ALA A 212 17.29 -15.10 3.94
CA ALA A 212 16.96 -15.30 5.34
C ALA A 212 17.54 -16.63 5.88
N THR A 213 17.82 -16.65 7.17
CA THR A 213 18.47 -17.75 7.91
C THR A 213 17.56 -18.36 8.99
N LYS A 214 16.36 -17.80 9.18
CA LYS A 214 15.34 -18.19 10.16
C LYS A 214 13.96 -18.15 9.48
N GLU A 215 13.01 -18.87 10.09
CA GLU A 215 11.60 -18.90 9.65
C GLU A 215 10.78 -17.70 10.16
N THR A 216 11.27 -17.01 11.19
CA THR A 216 10.68 -15.77 11.72
C THR A 216 11.74 -14.69 11.86
N GLY A 217 11.32 -13.44 11.87
CA GLY A 217 12.24 -12.32 11.84
C GLY A 217 11.64 -11.01 12.29
N ASN A 218 12.17 -9.94 11.72
CA ASN A 218 11.83 -8.56 12.00
C ASN A 218 10.99 -7.97 10.86
N VAL A 219 10.16 -6.99 11.18
CA VAL A 219 9.41 -6.21 10.21
C VAL A 219 9.76 -4.74 10.34
N ILE A 220 10.09 -4.11 9.22
CA ILE A 220 10.15 -2.65 9.07
C ILE A 220 9.08 -2.25 8.07
N PHE A 221 7.96 -1.76 8.58
CA PHE A 221 6.89 -1.17 7.77
C PHE A 221 7.11 0.33 7.65
N ILE A 222 7.29 0.81 6.43
CA ILE A 222 7.45 2.23 6.11
C ILE A 222 6.26 2.69 5.26
N HIS A 223 5.57 3.69 5.76
CA HIS A 223 4.35 4.27 5.23
C HIS A 223 4.58 5.75 4.86
N PRO A 224 4.97 6.05 3.62
CA PRO A 224 4.93 7.42 3.11
C PRO A 224 3.47 7.72 2.75
N ASP A 225 2.77 8.48 3.60
CA ASP A 225 1.34 8.77 3.46
C ASP A 225 1.08 9.47 2.11
N GLY A 226 0.03 9.09 1.39
CA GLY A 226 -0.30 9.73 0.11
C GLY A 226 0.65 9.46 -1.07
N ALA A 227 1.62 8.54 -0.96
CA ALA A 227 2.64 8.36 -2.00
C ALA A 227 2.26 7.37 -3.12
N SER A 228 2.52 7.78 -4.36
CA SER A 228 2.34 6.97 -5.59
C SER A 228 3.62 6.91 -6.45
N PRO A 229 3.70 6.04 -7.49
CA PRO A 229 4.85 5.99 -8.40
C PRO A 229 5.15 7.33 -9.08
N SER A 230 4.16 8.22 -9.26
CA SER A 230 4.37 9.59 -9.75
C SER A 230 5.22 10.43 -8.78
N HIS A 231 5.01 10.27 -7.47
CA HIS A 231 5.83 10.92 -6.45
C HIS A 231 7.28 10.49 -6.53
N TYR A 232 7.51 9.17 -6.62
CA TYR A 232 8.86 8.61 -6.80
C TYR A 232 9.47 9.01 -8.15
N MET A 233 8.68 9.12 -9.23
CA MET A 233 9.16 9.59 -10.53
C MET A 233 9.66 11.03 -10.45
N ALA A 234 8.90 11.93 -9.81
CA ALA A 234 9.30 13.32 -9.61
C ALA A 234 10.63 13.42 -8.86
N LEU A 235 10.75 12.70 -7.73
CA LEU A 235 11.99 12.65 -6.95
C LEU A 235 13.15 12.03 -7.75
N ARG A 236 12.92 10.90 -8.44
CA ARG A 236 13.94 10.20 -9.22
C ARG A 236 14.52 11.11 -10.29
N ASN A 237 13.69 11.85 -11.01
CA ASN A 237 14.17 12.79 -12.03
C ASN A 237 15.11 13.86 -11.46
N ILE A 238 14.87 14.33 -10.22
CA ILE A 238 15.69 15.35 -9.57
C ILE A 238 16.96 14.75 -8.98
N ASP A 239 16.85 13.62 -8.29
CA ASP A 239 17.92 13.09 -7.44
C ASP A 239 18.77 12.03 -8.13
N GLN A 240 18.25 11.31 -9.13
CA GLN A 240 18.96 10.20 -9.78
C GLN A 240 18.95 10.27 -11.31
N GLY A 241 18.05 11.07 -11.91
CA GLY A 241 17.79 11.08 -13.36
C GLY A 241 16.88 9.92 -13.79
N PRO A 242 16.37 9.93 -15.03
CA PRO A 242 15.39 8.96 -15.50
C PRO A 242 15.91 7.52 -15.55
N ASP A 243 17.19 7.29 -15.85
CA ASP A 243 17.81 5.95 -15.80
C ASP A 243 18.28 5.56 -14.39
N GLY A 244 18.18 6.47 -13.41
CA GLY A 244 18.62 6.26 -12.05
C GLY A 244 17.66 5.40 -11.23
N ARG A 245 18.07 5.03 -10.00
CA ARG A 245 17.26 4.24 -9.07
C ARG A 245 17.32 4.85 -7.67
N LEU A 246 16.16 5.23 -7.15
CA LEU A 246 15.95 5.53 -5.73
C LEU A 246 16.09 4.25 -4.88
N ASN A 247 16.07 4.35 -3.54
CA ASN A 247 16.05 3.14 -2.71
C ASN A 247 14.75 2.36 -2.87
N TRP A 248 13.61 3.05 -2.98
CA TRP A 248 12.32 2.44 -3.32
C TRP A 248 12.34 1.67 -4.65
N ASP A 249 13.13 2.12 -5.63
CA ASP A 249 13.28 1.43 -6.91
C ASP A 249 14.10 0.14 -6.84
N LYS A 250 14.90 -0.02 -5.77
CA LYS A 250 15.79 -1.18 -5.58
C LYS A 250 15.11 -2.32 -4.83
N MET A 251 13.91 -2.10 -4.28
CA MET A 251 13.12 -3.14 -3.63
C MET A 251 12.73 -4.24 -4.64
N SER A 252 12.69 -5.49 -4.19
CA SER A 252 12.75 -6.66 -5.08
C SER A 252 11.40 -7.07 -5.67
N ASN A 253 10.31 -6.82 -4.96
CA ASN A 253 8.97 -7.24 -5.34
C ASN A 253 8.01 -6.05 -5.28
N THR A 254 6.99 -6.08 -6.14
CA THR A 254 6.05 -4.98 -6.33
C THR A 254 4.65 -5.51 -6.61
N GLY A 255 3.64 -4.78 -6.15
CA GLY A 255 2.25 -5.10 -6.44
C GLY A 255 1.36 -3.88 -6.47
N VAL A 256 0.38 -3.88 -7.38
CA VAL A 256 -0.64 -2.82 -7.47
C VAL A 256 -1.52 -2.91 -6.24
N TYR A 257 -1.60 -1.84 -5.46
CA TYR A 257 -2.27 -1.83 -4.17
C TYR A 257 -3.74 -1.44 -4.30
N LEU A 258 -4.63 -2.25 -3.73
CA LEU A 258 -6.09 -2.07 -3.73
C LEU A 258 -6.53 -1.57 -2.34
N GLY A 259 -6.59 -0.25 -2.20
CA GLY A 259 -6.75 0.43 -0.91
C GLY A 259 -8.17 0.72 -0.44
N HIS A 260 -9.22 0.25 -1.11
CA HIS A 260 -10.60 0.57 -0.72
C HIS A 260 -10.94 0.14 0.71
N MET A 261 -11.81 0.93 1.34
CA MET A 261 -12.38 0.71 2.66
C MET A 261 -13.72 -0.04 2.54
N GLU A 262 -14.34 -0.39 3.66
CA GLU A 262 -15.65 -1.07 3.66
C GLU A 262 -16.75 -0.24 2.98
N ASP A 263 -16.68 1.09 3.07
CA ASP A 263 -17.75 2.02 2.67
C ASP A 263 -17.36 3.01 1.57
N GLN A 264 -16.11 3.00 1.07
CA GLN A 264 -15.65 3.89 0.00
C GLN A 264 -14.40 3.37 -0.73
N LEU A 265 -14.15 3.87 -1.95
CA LEU A 265 -13.00 3.44 -2.75
C LEU A 265 -11.68 4.09 -2.33
N THR A 266 -11.72 5.34 -1.89
CA THR A 266 -10.55 6.09 -1.42
C THR A 266 -10.19 5.66 0.00
N GLY A 267 -8.94 5.21 0.19
CA GLY A 267 -8.41 4.96 1.53
C GLY A 267 -8.37 6.25 2.36
N THR A 268 -8.40 6.12 3.68
CA THR A 268 -8.11 7.22 4.60
C THR A 268 -6.93 6.82 5.47
N SER A 269 -6.12 7.78 5.93
CA SER A 269 -4.96 7.50 6.78
C SER A 269 -5.35 6.67 8.00
N ASN A 270 -6.48 6.99 8.64
CA ASN A 270 -6.95 6.26 9.81
C ASN A 270 -7.44 4.83 9.49
N ALA A 271 -8.41 4.66 8.58
CA ALA A 271 -8.98 3.34 8.31
C ALA A 271 -7.99 2.43 7.56
N GLY A 272 -7.14 3.01 6.72
CA GLY A 272 -6.00 2.33 6.09
C GLY A 272 -5.02 1.79 7.12
N ALA A 273 -4.61 2.61 8.10
CA ALA A 273 -3.72 2.18 9.17
C ALA A 273 -4.34 1.12 10.08
N VAL A 274 -5.62 1.22 10.41
CA VAL A 274 -6.37 0.17 11.12
C VAL A 274 -6.37 -1.12 10.30
N THR A 275 -6.58 -1.04 8.99
CA THR A 275 -6.52 -2.19 8.09
C THR A 275 -5.14 -2.84 8.09
N HIS A 276 -4.05 -2.07 8.10
CA HIS A 276 -2.69 -2.62 8.22
C HIS A 276 -2.39 -3.18 9.62
N ALA A 277 -2.97 -2.61 10.66
CA ALA A 277 -2.78 -3.01 12.06
C ALA A 277 -3.58 -4.27 12.43
N ASN A 278 -4.70 -4.52 11.76
CA ASN A 278 -5.64 -5.59 12.09
C ASN A 278 -5.86 -6.62 10.97
N GLY A 279 -5.53 -6.31 9.71
CA GLY A 279 -5.70 -7.23 8.58
C GLY A 279 -7.13 -7.40 8.09
N VAL A 280 -8.03 -6.47 8.44
CA VAL A 280 -9.43 -6.45 8.03
C VAL A 280 -9.80 -5.06 7.54
N LYS A 281 -10.65 -4.98 6.50
CA LYS A 281 -11.19 -3.69 6.05
C LYS A 281 -12.18 -3.18 7.08
N VAL A 282 -12.17 -1.88 7.30
CA VAL A 282 -13.07 -1.15 8.19
C VAL A 282 -13.64 0.06 7.46
N PHE A 283 -14.71 0.63 7.99
CA PHE A 283 -15.30 1.86 7.46
C PHE A 283 -14.34 3.07 7.58
N ALA A 284 -14.52 4.07 6.71
CA ALA A 284 -13.59 5.14 6.44
C ALA A 284 -13.12 6.00 7.63
N GLU A 285 -13.91 6.13 8.69
CA GLU A 285 -13.55 6.95 9.86
C GLU A 285 -13.05 6.14 11.06
N SER A 286 -12.88 4.83 10.89
CA SER A 286 -12.38 3.96 11.95
C SER A 286 -11.01 4.42 12.44
N PHE A 287 -10.86 4.44 13.76
CA PHE A 287 -9.57 4.51 14.44
C PHE A 287 -9.55 3.39 15.48
N GLY A 288 -9.53 2.15 15.02
CA GLY A 288 -9.41 0.93 15.84
C GLY A 288 -10.74 0.33 16.33
N LEU A 289 -11.89 0.90 15.93
CA LEU A 289 -13.23 0.39 16.25
C LEU A 289 -14.08 0.26 14.97
N GLU A 290 -15.09 -0.63 15.01
CA GLU A 290 -16.09 -0.78 13.95
C GLU A 290 -17.05 0.44 13.92
N GLU A 291 -17.89 0.56 12.88
CA GLU A 291 -18.81 1.71 12.72
C GLU A 291 -19.73 1.90 13.96
N ASP A 292 -20.16 0.80 14.57
CA ASP A 292 -21.00 0.79 15.78
C ASP A 292 -20.22 0.99 17.10
N ASN A 293 -18.92 1.30 17.01
CA ASN A 293 -17.95 1.39 18.10
C ASN A 293 -17.66 0.07 18.83
N SER A 294 -18.01 -1.08 18.24
CA SER A 294 -17.52 -2.37 18.73
C SER A 294 -16.04 -2.58 18.37
N ILE A 295 -15.41 -3.55 19.03
CA ILE A 295 -13.98 -3.82 18.88
C ILE A 295 -13.73 -4.56 17.58
N VAL A 296 -12.76 -4.09 16.79
CA VAL A 296 -12.32 -4.76 15.57
C VAL A 296 -11.78 -6.15 15.91
N THR A 297 -12.23 -7.15 15.15
CA THR A 297 -11.64 -8.50 15.23
C THR A 297 -10.55 -8.62 14.16
N PRO A 298 -9.26 -8.67 14.55
CA PRO A 298 -8.15 -8.78 13.60
C PRO A 298 -8.16 -10.12 12.88
N LEU A 299 -7.48 -10.20 11.74
CA LEU A 299 -7.35 -11.40 10.92
C LEU A 299 -6.65 -12.57 11.65
N SER A 300 -5.81 -12.29 12.66
CA SER A 300 -5.30 -13.33 13.58
C SER A 300 -6.42 -13.99 14.41
N GLY A 301 -7.53 -13.29 14.58
CA GLY A 301 -8.68 -13.54 15.46
C GLY A 301 -8.41 -13.29 16.94
N ASN A 302 -7.31 -12.64 17.29
CA ASN A 302 -7.05 -12.16 18.64
C ASN A 302 -7.83 -10.84 18.87
N THR A 303 -9.15 -10.94 19.02
CA THR A 303 -10.06 -9.77 19.15
C THR A 303 -9.53 -8.73 20.14
N GLY A 304 -9.49 -7.48 19.69
CA GLY A 304 -9.02 -6.34 20.49
C GLY A 304 -7.50 -6.23 20.60
N LYS A 305 -6.73 -6.88 19.73
CA LYS A 305 -5.28 -6.69 19.62
C LYS A 305 -4.85 -6.33 18.22
N THR A 306 -4.09 -5.27 18.03
CA THR A 306 -3.36 -5.04 16.78
C THR A 306 -2.16 -5.98 16.67
N ILE A 307 -1.54 -6.04 15.49
CA ILE A 307 -0.26 -6.74 15.32
C ILE A 307 0.85 -6.19 16.22
N LEU A 308 0.82 -4.90 16.57
CA LEU A 308 1.76 -4.29 17.50
C LEU A 308 1.56 -4.84 18.92
N GLU A 309 0.32 -4.92 19.39
CA GLU A 309 0.01 -5.46 20.71
C GLU A 309 0.33 -6.96 20.78
N GLU A 310 0.09 -7.72 19.70
CA GLU A 310 0.53 -9.12 19.60
C GLU A 310 2.05 -9.26 19.59
N ALA A 311 2.79 -8.32 18.97
CA ALA A 311 4.25 -8.31 19.00
C ALA A 311 4.77 -8.01 20.42
N ILE A 312 4.15 -7.06 21.14
CA ILE A 312 4.47 -6.77 22.55
C ILE A 312 4.23 -8.01 23.43
N ASP A 313 3.09 -8.69 23.27
CA ASP A 313 2.77 -9.90 24.02
C ASP A 313 3.72 -11.06 23.72
N ALA A 314 4.23 -11.13 22.50
CA ALA A 314 5.25 -12.08 22.08
C ALA A 314 6.67 -11.70 22.58
N GLY A 315 6.82 -10.58 23.28
CA GLY A 315 8.09 -10.10 23.81
C GLY A 315 9.04 -9.56 22.75
N LYS A 316 8.52 -9.14 21.59
CA LYS A 316 9.30 -8.51 20.53
C LYS A 316 9.44 -7.01 20.79
N ALA A 317 10.57 -6.43 20.42
CA ALA A 317 10.74 -4.99 20.48
C ALA A 317 9.80 -4.27 19.49
N THR A 318 9.28 -3.12 19.89
CA THR A 318 8.31 -2.37 19.09
C THR A 318 8.67 -0.90 18.98
N VAL A 319 8.51 -0.34 17.78
CA VAL A 319 8.92 1.01 17.42
C VAL A 319 7.83 1.70 16.63
N LEU A 320 7.45 2.90 17.05
CA LEU A 320 6.59 3.83 16.31
C LEU A 320 7.37 5.11 16.00
N ILE A 321 7.53 5.41 14.72
CA ILE A 321 8.18 6.63 14.21
C ILE A 321 7.19 7.35 13.30
N GLN A 322 7.18 8.67 13.38
CA GLN A 322 6.36 9.47 12.48
C GLN A 322 6.92 10.89 12.33
N SER A 323 6.80 11.46 11.13
CA SER A 323 7.21 12.85 10.89
C SER A 323 6.18 13.88 11.34
N GLY A 324 4.93 13.50 11.58
CA GLY A 324 3.83 14.33 12.12
C GLY A 324 3.85 14.52 13.64
N HIS A 325 2.66 14.52 14.25
CA HIS A 325 2.47 14.48 15.72
C HIS A 325 2.01 13.10 16.23
N LEU A 326 2.31 12.70 17.47
CA LEU A 326 2.09 11.30 17.95
C LEU A 326 0.64 10.73 17.88
N ALA A 327 -0.35 11.50 17.47
CA ALA A 327 -1.70 11.02 17.12
C ALA A 327 -1.92 10.75 15.62
N GLU A 328 -0.90 10.90 14.76
CA GLU A 328 -1.09 10.63 13.32
C GLU A 328 -1.45 9.17 13.08
N PRO A 329 -2.40 8.89 12.17
CA PRO A 329 -3.03 7.59 12.15
C PRO A 329 -2.13 6.46 11.63
N GLY A 330 -1.26 6.71 10.64
CA GLY A 330 -0.40 5.69 10.02
C GLY A 330 0.52 4.98 11.01
N SER A 331 0.83 5.62 12.13
CA SER A 331 1.55 5.01 13.25
C SER A 331 0.67 4.76 14.49
N ALA A 332 -0.18 5.71 14.88
CA ALA A 332 -0.90 5.63 16.15
C ALA A 332 -2.06 4.61 16.16
N ALA A 333 -2.66 4.30 15.00
CA ALA A 333 -3.73 3.30 14.91
C ALA A 333 -3.26 1.88 15.28
N PHE A 334 -1.95 1.62 15.23
CA PHE A 334 -1.38 0.36 15.73
C PHE A 334 -1.42 0.24 17.26
N ALA A 335 -1.59 1.34 18.00
CA ALA A 335 -1.46 1.38 19.45
C ALA A 335 -2.66 1.99 20.17
N ALA A 336 -3.65 2.50 19.45
CA ALA A 336 -4.76 3.23 20.01
C ALA A 336 -6.07 2.94 19.27
N ALA A 337 -7.17 2.93 20.03
CA ALA A 337 -8.51 2.87 19.50
C ALA A 337 -9.40 3.92 20.16
N THR A 338 -10.25 4.60 19.39
CA THR A 338 -11.18 5.60 19.96
C THR A 338 -12.52 5.60 19.26
N THR A 339 -13.51 6.18 19.93
CA THR A 339 -14.88 6.28 19.44
C THR A 339 -14.97 7.16 18.19
N ASN A 340 -15.77 6.70 17.22
CA ASN A 340 -15.78 7.22 15.84
C ASN A 340 -16.08 8.72 15.75
N ARG A 341 -17.06 9.20 16.53
CA ARG A 341 -17.44 10.62 16.57
C ARG A 341 -18.04 11.05 17.91
N ASP A 342 -17.78 12.30 18.31
CA ASP A 342 -18.51 12.99 19.38
C ASP A 342 -19.42 14.08 18.80
N GLY A 343 -20.68 13.72 18.56
CA GLY A 343 -21.59 14.54 17.77
C GLY A 343 -21.12 14.67 16.31
N ASP A 344 -21.44 15.78 15.66
CA ASP A 344 -21.13 15.94 14.22
C ASP A 344 -19.74 16.53 13.95
N ASN A 345 -19.06 17.06 14.98
CA ASN A 345 -17.91 17.97 14.78
C ASN A 345 -16.54 17.40 15.16
N ILE A 346 -16.48 16.35 15.99
CA ILE A 346 -15.21 15.78 16.46
C ILE A 346 -15.14 14.36 15.95
N ARG A 347 -14.23 14.09 15.00
CA ARG A 347 -13.95 12.74 14.49
C ARG A 347 -13.02 12.00 15.43
N ALA A 348 -12.94 10.68 15.29
CA ALA A 348 -11.98 9.84 16.01
C ALA A 348 -10.55 10.38 15.88
N ARG A 349 -10.10 10.61 14.64
CA ARG A 349 -8.75 11.14 14.37
C ARG A 349 -8.49 12.53 14.96
N ASP A 350 -9.51 13.31 15.34
CA ASP A 350 -9.33 14.63 15.96
C ASP A 350 -9.03 14.58 17.47
N LYS A 351 -9.14 13.41 18.10
CA LYS A 351 -8.98 13.20 19.56
C LYS A 351 -7.51 13.01 19.96
N TYR A 352 -6.64 13.94 19.55
CA TYR A 352 -5.19 13.78 19.66
C TYR A 352 -4.71 13.46 21.08
N ALA A 353 -5.26 14.13 22.10
CA ALA A 353 -4.82 13.94 23.47
C ALA A 353 -5.10 12.51 24.00
N GLU A 354 -6.25 11.94 23.62
CA GLU A 354 -6.62 10.58 23.97
C GLU A 354 -5.74 9.56 23.25
N ILE A 355 -5.54 9.74 21.95
CA ILE A 355 -4.74 8.86 21.11
C ILE A 355 -3.28 8.84 21.60
N ILE A 356 -2.66 10.01 21.82
CA ILE A 356 -1.28 10.10 22.30
C ILE A 356 -1.12 9.45 23.68
N GLU A 357 -2.11 9.61 24.57
CA GLU A 357 -2.06 8.93 25.87
C GLU A 357 -2.09 7.40 25.71
N GLN A 358 -2.89 6.86 24.79
CA GLN A 358 -2.92 5.43 24.49
C GLN A 358 -1.59 4.95 23.90
N VAL A 359 -1.03 5.67 22.93
CA VAL A 359 0.30 5.39 22.35
C VAL A 359 1.40 5.33 23.42
N ILE A 360 1.43 6.28 24.37
CA ILE A 360 2.41 6.28 25.47
C ILE A 360 2.20 5.11 26.43
N ARG A 361 0.96 4.63 26.57
CA ARG A 361 0.59 3.53 27.47
C ARG A 361 0.67 2.14 26.83
N SER A 362 0.77 2.05 25.51
CA SER A 362 0.69 0.80 24.73
C SER A 362 1.72 -0.24 25.17
N GLY A 363 2.86 0.22 25.67
CA GLY A 363 4.00 -0.63 25.99
C GLY A 363 5.14 -0.52 24.97
N THR A 364 4.94 0.17 23.84
CA THR A 364 5.92 0.35 22.76
C THR A 364 7.29 0.79 23.28
N ASP A 365 8.38 0.18 22.83
CA ASP A 365 9.72 0.49 23.35
C ASP A 365 10.23 1.86 22.88
N VAL A 366 10.07 2.18 21.59
CA VAL A 366 10.52 3.45 21.03
C VAL A 366 9.36 4.19 20.37
N ILE A 367 9.15 5.44 20.76
CA ILE A 367 8.14 6.33 20.21
C ILE A 367 8.83 7.63 19.80
N MET A 368 8.72 8.05 18.55
CA MET A 368 9.41 9.24 18.03
C MET A 368 8.51 10.04 17.09
N GLY A 369 8.43 11.36 17.32
CA GLY A 369 7.73 12.29 16.43
C GLY A 369 7.68 13.71 16.98
N GLY A 370 6.74 14.50 16.48
CA GLY A 370 6.43 15.84 16.98
C GLY A 370 5.34 15.84 18.05
N GLY A 371 4.69 16.99 18.23
CA GLY A 371 3.41 17.10 18.91
C GLY A 371 3.52 17.44 20.39
N GLU A 372 4.60 18.08 20.84
CA GLU A 372 4.74 18.50 22.25
C GLU A 372 3.51 19.31 22.71
N LEU A 373 2.94 20.14 21.83
CA LEU A 373 1.73 20.91 22.10
C LEU A 373 0.57 20.03 22.56
N TYR A 374 0.38 18.88 21.90
CA TYR A 374 -0.70 17.94 22.16
C TYR A 374 -0.40 16.98 23.33
N MET A 375 0.77 17.11 23.96
CA MET A 375 1.16 16.39 25.18
C MET A 375 1.06 17.24 26.45
N LEU A 376 0.82 18.55 26.30
CA LEU A 376 0.83 19.51 27.40
C LEU A 376 -0.56 20.13 27.63
N PRO A 377 -1.00 20.28 28.90
CA PRO A 377 -2.26 20.98 29.21
C PRO A 377 -2.25 22.43 28.73
N ILE A 378 -3.43 22.94 28.37
CA ILE A 378 -3.61 24.34 27.98
C ILE A 378 -3.04 25.27 29.06
N GLY A 379 -2.24 26.25 28.65
CA GLY A 379 -1.56 27.18 29.54
C GLY A 379 -0.19 26.70 30.01
N THR A 380 0.33 25.60 29.46
CA THR A 380 1.63 25.01 29.80
C THR A 380 2.63 25.21 28.66
N THR A 381 3.78 25.81 28.95
CA THR A 381 4.91 25.90 28.02
C THR A 381 5.82 24.68 28.15
N GLY A 382 6.44 24.27 27.05
CA GLY A 382 7.34 23.13 26.94
C GLY A 382 8.73 23.50 26.46
N PHE A 383 9.46 22.52 25.94
CA PHE A 383 10.76 22.69 25.31
C PHE A 383 10.63 23.42 23.95
N HIS A 384 9.70 22.96 23.12
CA HIS A 384 9.33 23.53 21.81
C HIS A 384 8.08 24.43 21.92
N VAL A 385 7.20 24.21 22.90
CA VAL A 385 5.95 24.98 23.07
C VAL A 385 6.19 26.30 23.80
N THR A 386 6.15 27.39 23.04
CA THR A 386 6.11 28.76 23.59
C THR A 386 4.70 29.18 24.01
N ALA A 387 4.56 30.31 24.71
CA ALA A 387 3.25 30.85 25.09
C ALA A 387 2.37 31.26 23.89
N GLU A 388 2.98 31.56 22.75
CA GLU A 388 2.27 31.86 21.49
C GLU A 388 1.74 30.57 20.85
N ILE A 389 2.58 29.53 20.81
CA ILE A 389 2.20 28.21 20.28
C ILE A 389 1.10 27.58 21.15
N ASP A 390 1.20 27.66 22.47
CA ASP A 390 0.15 27.19 23.39
C ASP A 390 -1.22 27.82 23.10
N GLN A 391 -1.25 29.10 22.70
CA GLN A 391 -2.48 29.83 22.35
C GLN A 391 -3.03 29.45 20.96
N SER A 392 -2.23 28.83 20.09
CA SER A 392 -2.64 28.44 18.74
C SER A 392 -3.65 27.28 18.72
N GLU A 393 -3.73 26.51 19.80
CA GLU A 393 -4.64 25.38 19.93
C GLU A 393 -5.29 25.36 21.31
N THR A 394 -6.61 25.49 21.34
CA THR A 394 -7.41 25.55 22.58
C THR A 394 -8.51 24.49 22.65
N ARG A 395 -8.59 23.62 21.63
CA ARG A 395 -9.56 22.52 21.60
C ARG A 395 -9.23 21.48 22.68
N PRO A 396 -10.16 21.18 23.60
CA PRO A 396 -9.92 20.26 24.70
C PRO A 396 -9.69 18.80 24.26
N GLU A 397 -10.23 18.37 23.13
CA GLU A 397 -10.04 17.03 22.56
C GLU A 397 -8.61 16.82 22.02
N ARG A 398 -7.89 17.90 21.71
CA ARG A 398 -6.50 17.88 21.23
C ARG A 398 -5.47 18.19 22.33
N ARG A 399 -5.91 18.62 23.51
CA ARG A 399 -5.04 19.09 24.59
C ARG A 399 -5.32 18.31 25.89
N PRO A 400 -4.35 17.59 26.45
CA PRO A 400 -4.59 16.68 27.56
C PRO A 400 -4.83 17.44 28.87
N THR A 401 -5.55 16.83 29.82
CA THR A 401 -5.72 17.40 31.16
C THR A 401 -4.49 17.19 32.06
N GLN A 402 -3.58 16.29 31.68
CA GLN A 402 -2.34 15.99 32.38
C GLN A 402 -1.14 16.15 31.44
N ASN A 403 0.06 16.27 31.99
CA ASN A 403 1.29 16.30 31.20
C ASN A 403 1.65 14.88 30.76
N LEU A 404 1.48 14.58 29.47
CA LEU A 404 1.74 13.25 28.92
C LEU A 404 3.23 12.91 28.84
N ILE A 405 4.12 13.92 28.84
CA ILE A 405 5.57 13.70 28.92
C ILE A 405 5.97 13.22 30.32
N GLU A 406 5.38 13.81 31.37
CA GLU A 406 5.58 13.33 32.74
C GLU A 406 4.99 11.93 32.93
N LEU A 407 3.85 11.64 32.28
CA LEU A 407 3.30 10.28 32.24
C LEU A 407 4.30 9.30 31.60
N ALA A 408 4.85 9.61 30.43
CA ALA A 408 5.85 8.76 29.78
C ALA A 408 7.07 8.51 30.67
N GLN A 409 7.61 9.56 31.31
CA GLN A 409 8.71 9.40 32.27
C GLN A 409 8.34 8.47 33.43
N SER A 410 7.11 8.54 33.95
CA SER A 410 6.63 7.65 35.00
C SER A 410 6.51 6.19 34.57
N LEU A 411 6.35 5.95 33.26
CA LEU A 411 6.31 4.63 32.63
C LEU A 411 7.69 4.12 32.21
N GLY A 412 8.75 4.88 32.51
CA GLY A 412 10.14 4.46 32.29
C GLY A 412 10.77 4.95 30.99
N TYR A 413 10.09 5.79 30.21
CA TYR A 413 10.68 6.38 29.01
C TYR A 413 11.77 7.38 29.37
N THR A 414 12.92 7.25 28.71
CA THR A 414 13.86 8.36 28.56
C THR A 414 13.30 9.33 27.53
N VAL A 415 13.18 10.61 27.85
CA VAL A 415 12.63 11.62 26.94
C VAL A 415 13.75 12.47 26.34
N VAL A 416 13.75 12.65 25.02
CA VAL A 416 14.69 13.49 24.26
C VAL A 416 13.93 14.47 23.36
N TYR A 417 14.54 15.63 23.10
CA TYR A 417 13.89 16.73 22.37
C TYR A 417 14.65 17.17 21.12
N THR A 418 15.88 16.72 20.92
CA THR A 418 16.70 17.08 19.77
C THR A 418 17.42 15.86 19.20
N GLU A 419 17.81 15.93 17.93
CA GLU A 419 18.64 14.91 17.28
C GLU A 419 19.92 14.65 18.09
N GLU A 420 20.59 15.70 18.60
CA GLU A 420 21.78 15.55 19.43
C GLU A 420 21.50 14.73 20.70
N GLN A 421 20.41 15.01 21.41
CA GLN A 421 20.03 14.26 22.62
C GLN A 421 19.70 12.80 22.29
N MET A 422 18.95 12.56 21.20
CA MET A 422 18.65 11.22 20.70
C MET A 422 19.94 10.45 20.42
N ASN A 423 20.86 11.03 19.64
CA ASN A 423 22.13 10.43 19.31
C ASN A 423 23.00 10.17 20.55
N GLN A 424 22.99 11.05 21.54
CA GLN A 424 23.72 10.84 22.79
C GLN A 424 23.18 9.63 23.58
N VAL A 425 21.87 9.47 23.68
CA VAL A 425 21.28 8.36 24.48
C VAL A 425 21.42 7.01 23.80
N VAL A 426 21.17 6.92 22.48
CA VAL A 426 21.23 5.64 21.75
C VAL A 426 22.65 5.12 21.54
N ASN A 427 23.65 6.03 21.51
CA ASN A 427 25.06 5.66 21.42
C ASN A 427 25.75 5.56 22.79
N SER A 428 25.01 5.69 23.89
CA SER A 428 25.57 5.54 25.23
C SER A 428 25.98 4.09 25.53
N ALA A 429 26.78 3.88 26.58
CA ALA A 429 27.20 2.53 26.96
C ALA A 429 26.02 1.64 27.42
N ASN A 430 24.91 2.25 27.85
CA ASN A 430 23.69 1.57 28.26
C ASN A 430 22.48 2.32 27.67
N PRO A 431 22.17 2.12 26.37
CA PRO A 431 21.02 2.76 25.75
C PRO A 431 19.73 2.38 26.47
N PRO A 432 18.75 3.29 26.59
CA PRO A 432 17.52 3.01 27.33
C PRO A 432 16.74 1.84 26.70
N GLU A 433 15.95 1.15 27.50
CA GLU A 433 14.97 0.17 27.00
C GLU A 433 13.79 0.90 26.35
N LYS A 434 13.33 1.99 26.98
CA LYS A 434 12.24 2.84 26.48
C LYS A 434 12.68 4.26 26.15
N LEU A 435 12.34 4.75 24.95
CA LEU A 435 12.72 6.07 24.46
C LEU A 435 11.51 6.80 23.86
N LEU A 436 11.26 8.03 24.32
CA LEU A 436 10.29 8.95 23.75
C LEU A 436 11.04 10.16 23.14
N GLY A 437 10.97 10.32 21.83
CA GLY A 437 11.48 11.49 21.12
C GLY A 437 10.35 12.48 20.80
N VAL A 438 10.47 13.72 21.29
CA VAL A 438 9.51 14.80 21.05
C VAL A 438 10.25 15.97 20.41
N PHE A 439 10.29 16.00 19.08
CA PHE A 439 11.26 16.81 18.34
C PHE A 439 10.74 18.14 17.81
N ALA A 440 9.44 18.39 17.90
CA ALA A 440 8.80 19.63 17.46
C ALA A 440 7.55 19.94 18.28
N ALA A 441 7.04 21.16 18.15
CA ALA A 441 5.82 21.56 18.84
C ALA A 441 4.57 20.91 18.23
N LYS A 442 4.51 20.80 16.89
CA LYS A 442 3.44 20.11 16.14
C LYS A 442 4.00 18.98 15.28
N ALA A 443 4.45 19.21 14.05
CA ALA A 443 5.08 18.16 13.23
C ALA A 443 6.59 18.40 13.10
N THR A 444 7.36 17.32 12.88
CA THR A 444 8.81 17.41 12.67
C THR A 444 9.18 17.99 11.30
N PHE A 445 8.26 17.90 10.34
CA PHE A 445 8.40 18.59 9.06
C PHE A 445 7.93 20.05 9.15
N ASP A 446 6.80 20.38 9.77
CA ASP A 446 6.45 21.80 9.89
C ASP A 446 5.51 22.09 11.07
N ASP A 447 5.75 23.19 11.77
CA ASP A 447 4.88 23.64 12.87
C ASP A 447 3.65 24.44 12.40
N ARG A 448 3.57 24.74 11.11
CA ARG A 448 2.36 25.27 10.45
C ARG A 448 1.26 24.22 10.43
N ASN A 449 -0.01 24.64 10.42
CA ASN A 449 -1.08 23.70 10.13
C ASN A 449 -1.09 23.35 8.63
N GLU A 450 -1.78 22.26 8.29
CA GLU A 450 -1.88 21.75 6.91
C GLU A 450 -2.34 22.85 5.92
N GLU A 451 -3.33 23.66 6.31
CA GLU A 451 -3.85 24.73 5.47
C GLU A 451 -2.82 25.86 5.21
N GLU A 452 -1.75 25.93 6.00
CA GLU A 452 -0.64 26.89 5.85
C GLU A 452 0.58 26.29 5.12
N LEU A 453 0.53 25.01 4.73
CA LEU A 453 1.60 24.30 4.02
C LEU A 453 1.63 24.59 2.52
N GLU A 454 0.60 25.25 1.97
CA GLU A 454 0.59 25.75 0.60
C GLU A 454 1.86 26.57 0.28
N LEU A 455 2.55 26.24 -0.82
CA LEU A 455 3.62 27.08 -1.35
C LEU A 455 3.12 27.93 -2.50
N ASN A 456 2.61 29.11 -2.15
CA ASN A 456 2.10 30.04 -3.15
C ASN A 456 2.49 31.49 -2.86
N SER A 457 3.74 31.74 -2.44
CA SER A 457 4.28 33.10 -2.35
C SER A 457 5.71 33.19 -2.86
N ALA A 458 6.12 34.37 -3.34
CA ALA A 458 7.47 34.64 -3.82
C ALA A 458 8.58 34.39 -2.77
N ASN A 459 8.21 34.21 -1.49
CA ASN A 459 9.09 33.84 -0.40
C ASN A 459 8.75 32.41 0.06
N PRO A 460 9.48 31.38 -0.41
CA PRO A 460 9.25 30.01 0.04
C PRO A 460 9.50 29.90 1.55
N LYS A 461 8.57 29.26 2.25
CA LYS A 461 8.72 28.95 3.67
C LYS A 461 9.63 27.71 3.83
N PRO A 462 10.27 27.52 5.00
CA PRO A 462 10.99 26.27 5.29
C PRO A 462 10.07 25.08 5.06
N LEU A 463 10.62 23.96 4.58
CA LEU A 463 9.85 22.73 4.35
C LEU A 463 9.94 21.78 5.55
N TYR A 464 10.94 22.01 6.42
CA TYR A 464 11.30 21.16 7.56
C TYR A 464 11.67 21.99 8.79
N VAL A 465 11.42 21.46 9.98
CA VAL A 465 12.01 21.96 11.23
C VAL A 465 13.49 21.55 11.23
N GLU A 466 14.38 22.49 10.93
CA GLU A 466 15.82 22.25 10.74
C GLU A 466 16.51 21.53 11.93
N THR A 467 15.95 21.66 13.14
CA THR A 467 16.50 21.05 14.36
C THR A 467 15.92 19.68 14.69
N ALA A 468 14.89 19.22 13.98
CA ALA A 468 14.28 17.91 14.17
C ALA A 468 15.02 16.85 13.33
N PRO A 469 15.23 15.63 13.85
CA PRO A 469 15.76 14.53 13.05
C PRO A 469 14.80 14.18 11.90
N THR A 470 15.36 13.68 10.80
CA THR A 470 14.60 13.03 9.73
C THR A 470 14.07 11.67 10.19
N VAL A 471 13.04 11.15 9.51
CA VAL A 471 12.56 9.78 9.78
C VAL A 471 13.63 8.70 9.56
N ALA A 472 14.59 8.93 8.66
CA ALA A 472 15.72 8.05 8.45
C ALA A 472 16.67 8.02 9.67
N GLU A 473 16.96 9.18 10.25
CA GLU A 473 17.78 9.29 11.47
C GLU A 473 17.05 8.73 12.69
N MET A 474 15.73 8.96 12.79
CA MET A 474 14.88 8.34 13.83
C MET A 474 14.88 6.80 13.69
N LEU A 475 14.80 6.27 12.47
CA LEU A 475 14.88 4.83 12.20
C LEU A 475 16.25 4.27 12.60
N GLU A 476 17.34 4.90 12.17
CA GLU A 476 18.69 4.46 12.52
C GLU A 476 18.90 4.44 14.05
N ALA A 477 18.43 5.47 14.76
CA ALA A 477 18.49 5.53 16.21
C ALA A 477 17.64 4.45 16.88
N SER A 478 16.44 4.19 16.37
CA SER A 478 15.51 3.19 16.91
C SER A 478 16.04 1.77 16.73
N LEU A 479 16.66 1.46 15.57
CA LEU A 479 17.25 0.15 15.31
C LEU A 479 18.38 -0.18 16.30
N LYS A 480 19.11 0.81 16.83
CA LYS A 480 20.13 0.58 17.89
C LYS A 480 19.53 0.07 19.20
N ILE A 481 18.26 0.38 19.47
CA ILE A 481 17.50 -0.11 20.62
C ILE A 481 16.85 -1.45 20.28
N ALA A 482 16.09 -1.51 19.19
CA ALA A 482 15.25 -2.65 18.82
C ALA A 482 16.06 -3.92 18.51
N GLN A 483 17.21 -3.81 17.83
CA GLN A 483 18.05 -4.95 17.46
C GLN A 483 18.61 -5.77 18.64
N ARG A 484 18.47 -5.27 19.87
CA ARG A 484 18.94 -5.97 21.06
C ARG A 484 18.01 -7.13 21.43
N ASP A 485 16.76 -7.06 20.99
CA ASP A 485 15.80 -8.14 21.17
C ASP A 485 16.14 -9.31 20.25
N GLN A 486 16.19 -10.52 20.81
CA GLN A 486 16.55 -11.73 20.07
C GLN A 486 15.31 -12.40 19.45
N ASP A 487 14.13 -12.09 19.97
CA ASP A 487 12.85 -12.63 19.49
C ASP A 487 12.32 -11.83 18.28
N GLY A 488 12.96 -10.71 17.96
CA GLY A 488 12.76 -9.88 16.78
C GLY A 488 12.05 -8.56 17.11
N PHE A 489 11.73 -7.77 16.09
CA PHE A 489 11.06 -6.48 16.29
C PHE A 489 10.05 -6.12 15.20
N LEU A 490 9.13 -5.21 15.53
CA LEU A 490 8.24 -4.52 14.60
C LEU A 490 8.51 -3.01 14.66
N VAL A 491 8.86 -2.43 13.51
CA VAL A 491 8.89 -0.99 13.30
C VAL A 491 7.71 -0.59 12.41
N VAL A 492 6.96 0.41 12.85
CA VAL A 492 6.00 1.16 12.03
C VAL A 492 6.51 2.58 11.92
N LEU A 493 6.80 3.02 10.69
CA LEU A 493 7.34 4.34 10.39
C LEU A 493 6.44 5.04 9.39
N GLU A 494 6.05 6.27 9.72
CA GLU A 494 5.22 7.13 8.87
C GLU A 494 6.01 8.38 8.44
N GLU A 495 6.05 8.65 7.14
CA GLU A 495 6.42 9.98 6.64
C GLU A 495 5.13 10.67 6.22
N GLU A 496 4.65 11.55 7.09
CA GLU A 496 3.36 12.25 7.01
C GLU A 496 3.40 13.38 5.98
N GLY A 497 4.54 14.10 5.88
CA GLY A 497 4.64 15.27 5.02
C GLY A 497 4.47 14.99 3.52
N THR A 498 4.55 13.74 3.06
CA THR A 498 4.23 13.39 1.66
C THR A 498 2.78 13.67 1.34
N ASP A 499 1.87 13.44 2.29
CA ASP A 499 0.46 13.74 2.19
C ASP A 499 0.15 15.21 2.44
N ASN A 500 0.55 15.76 3.60
CA ASN A 500 0.11 17.12 3.97
C ASN A 500 0.70 18.22 3.09
N PHE A 501 1.79 17.96 2.36
CA PHE A 501 2.22 18.86 1.28
C PHE A 501 1.52 18.53 -0.05
N GLY A 502 1.20 17.26 -0.32
CA GLY A 502 0.53 16.83 -1.55
C GLY A 502 -0.90 17.34 -1.66
N ASN A 503 -1.69 17.21 -0.59
CA ASN A 503 -3.08 17.64 -0.54
C ASN A 503 -3.30 19.16 -0.76
N PRO A 504 -2.47 20.08 -0.24
CA PRO A 504 -2.53 21.49 -0.64
C PRO A 504 -1.81 21.81 -1.97
N ASN A 505 -1.42 20.80 -2.75
CA ASN A 505 -0.72 20.92 -4.03
C ASN A 505 0.60 21.68 -3.92
N ASN A 506 1.46 21.26 -2.99
CA ASN A 506 2.79 21.81 -2.79
C ASN A 506 3.87 20.80 -3.23
N ALA A 507 4.23 20.84 -4.51
CA ALA A 507 5.14 19.84 -5.08
C ALA A 507 6.53 19.80 -4.44
N VAL A 508 7.11 20.95 -4.08
CA VAL A 508 8.48 20.97 -3.54
C VAL A 508 8.53 20.51 -2.08
N GLY A 509 7.48 20.77 -1.29
CA GLY A 509 7.31 20.15 0.03
C GLY A 509 7.17 18.63 -0.07
N THR A 510 6.26 18.17 -0.94
CA THR A 510 6.06 16.74 -1.21
C THR A 510 7.35 16.06 -1.66
N ILE A 511 8.11 16.65 -2.60
CA ILE A 511 9.37 16.08 -3.10
C ILE A 511 10.42 15.95 -1.99
N GLU A 512 10.53 16.93 -1.09
CA GLU A 512 11.46 16.81 0.05
C GLU A 512 10.99 15.77 1.06
N ALA A 513 9.68 15.59 1.27
CA ALA A 513 9.14 14.53 2.13
C ALA A 513 9.46 13.15 1.53
N MET A 514 9.25 12.99 0.22
CA MET A 514 9.61 11.79 -0.52
C MET A 514 11.11 11.48 -0.41
N ARG A 515 11.97 12.52 -0.43
CA ARG A 515 13.43 12.34 -0.25
C ARG A 515 13.77 11.75 1.11
N ARG A 516 13.05 12.14 2.16
CA ARG A 516 13.23 11.64 3.53
C ARG A 516 12.70 10.22 3.68
N ALA A 517 11.54 9.91 3.10
CA ALA A 517 11.03 8.55 3.00
C ALA A 517 12.02 7.63 2.25
N ASP A 518 12.59 8.07 1.12
CA ASP A 518 13.57 7.29 0.36
C ASP A 518 14.87 7.04 1.14
N ALA A 519 15.31 8.01 1.94
CA ALA A 519 16.43 7.83 2.86
C ALA A 519 16.14 6.75 3.93
N ALA A 520 14.91 6.70 4.46
CA ALA A 520 14.50 5.68 5.42
C ALA A 520 14.49 4.27 4.81
N PHE A 521 14.04 4.11 3.56
CA PHE A 521 14.21 2.84 2.84
C PHE A 521 15.69 2.44 2.75
N GLY A 522 16.57 3.38 2.47
CA GLY A 522 18.02 3.14 2.45
C GLY A 522 18.56 2.62 3.80
N VAL A 523 18.11 3.19 4.92
CA VAL A 523 18.47 2.71 6.27
C VAL A 523 17.95 1.29 6.50
N ALA A 524 16.68 1.04 6.19
CA ALA A 524 16.05 -0.28 6.36
C ALA A 524 16.74 -1.36 5.52
N MET A 525 17.00 -1.10 4.23
CA MET A 525 17.68 -2.03 3.34
C MET A 525 19.13 -2.30 3.78
N ASN A 526 19.86 -1.28 4.21
CA ASN A 526 21.20 -1.46 4.77
C ASN A 526 21.17 -2.36 6.03
N TYR A 527 20.13 -2.28 6.85
CA TYR A 527 19.96 -3.17 8.00
C TYR A 527 19.78 -4.63 7.55
N VAL A 528 18.94 -4.89 6.55
CA VAL A 528 18.79 -6.24 5.96
C VAL A 528 20.13 -6.76 5.43
N ASP A 529 20.82 -5.93 4.64
CA ASP A 529 22.01 -6.34 3.91
C ASP A 529 23.24 -6.56 4.81
N GLN A 530 23.35 -5.81 5.91
CA GLN A 530 24.57 -5.71 6.70
C GLN A 530 24.43 -6.18 8.15
N VAL A 531 23.20 -6.25 8.69
CA VAL A 531 22.97 -6.51 10.12
C VAL A 531 22.18 -7.79 10.33
N ASP A 532 20.95 -7.89 9.82
CA ASP A 532 20.10 -9.07 10.00
C ASP A 532 19.28 -9.39 8.74
N PRO A 533 19.66 -10.46 7.98
CA PRO A 533 18.92 -10.87 6.79
C PRO A 533 17.53 -11.45 7.11
N ASN A 534 17.21 -11.71 8.39
CA ASN A 534 15.88 -12.14 8.82
C ASN A 534 14.96 -10.93 9.05
N THR A 535 14.96 -9.99 8.12
CA THR A 535 14.17 -8.75 8.22
C THR A 535 13.43 -8.52 6.92
N MET A 536 12.13 -8.29 7.01
CA MET A 536 11.30 -7.82 5.90
C MET A 536 11.18 -6.30 5.97
N VAL A 537 11.43 -5.63 4.85
CA VAL A 537 11.04 -4.23 4.63
C VAL A 537 9.81 -4.26 3.73
N ILE A 538 8.74 -3.61 4.16
CA ILE A 538 7.49 -3.52 3.40
C ILE A 538 6.99 -2.07 3.39
N THR A 539 6.42 -1.64 2.26
CA THR A 539 5.83 -0.33 2.11
C THR A 539 4.44 -0.39 1.50
N ALA A 540 3.57 0.49 1.99
CA ALA A 540 2.26 0.78 1.43
C ALA A 540 1.93 2.24 1.74
N ALA A 541 1.16 2.87 0.85
CA ALA A 541 0.46 4.11 1.13
C ALA A 541 -1.05 3.81 1.22
N ASP A 542 -1.77 4.62 1.95
CA ASP A 542 -3.23 4.58 2.10
C ASP A 542 -3.91 5.28 0.91
N SER A 543 -3.27 6.31 0.34
CA SER A 543 -3.81 7.12 -0.76
C SER A 543 -2.73 7.64 -1.74
N ASP A 544 -3.17 8.37 -2.78
CA ASP A 544 -2.36 9.20 -3.70
C ASP A 544 -2.74 10.67 -3.51
N ALA A 545 -1.98 11.40 -2.70
CA ALA A 545 -2.25 12.77 -2.29
C ALA A 545 -2.26 13.73 -3.49
N GLY A 546 -3.37 14.44 -3.68
CA GLY A 546 -3.57 15.42 -4.76
C GLY A 546 -3.54 14.87 -6.21
N GLY A 547 -3.23 13.59 -6.40
CA GLY A 547 -3.08 12.97 -7.72
C GLY A 547 -1.95 13.57 -8.52
N LEU A 548 -0.73 13.58 -7.95
CA LEU A 548 0.48 14.16 -8.54
C LEU A 548 0.79 13.54 -9.90
N GLN A 549 1.09 14.37 -10.90
CA GLN A 549 1.58 13.94 -12.21
C GLN A 549 2.80 14.74 -12.67
N VAL A 550 3.76 14.03 -13.28
CA VAL A 550 4.97 14.65 -13.83
C VAL A 550 4.73 15.04 -15.28
N PHE A 551 4.89 16.33 -15.58
CA PHE A 551 4.70 16.88 -16.91
C PHE A 551 5.98 17.49 -17.48
N GLN A 552 6.41 17.01 -18.64
CA GLN A 552 7.56 17.54 -19.36
C GLN A 552 7.11 18.23 -20.66
N TYR A 553 7.49 19.49 -20.83
CA TYR A 553 7.31 20.22 -22.09
C TYR A 553 8.47 19.90 -23.06
N LEU A 554 8.30 20.17 -24.37
CA LEU A 554 9.42 20.09 -25.33
C LEU A 554 10.62 20.96 -24.83
N PRO A 555 11.91 20.67 -25.17
CA PRO A 555 12.39 19.82 -26.26
C PRO A 555 13.39 18.72 -25.84
N TYR A 556 13.18 17.51 -26.31
CA TYR A 556 14.31 16.79 -26.89
C TYR A 556 14.48 17.31 -28.33
N THR A 557 15.67 17.81 -28.72
CA THR A 557 15.98 18.07 -30.14
C THR A 557 15.99 16.75 -30.91
N ARG A 558 14.81 16.28 -31.37
CA ARG A 558 14.71 15.12 -32.26
C ARG A 558 15.33 15.43 -33.64
N PRO A 559 15.84 14.40 -34.36
CA PRO A 559 16.26 14.51 -35.75
C PRO A 559 15.16 15.17 -36.62
N SER A 560 15.54 15.90 -37.68
CA SER A 560 14.60 16.69 -38.47
C SER A 560 13.50 15.84 -39.13
N GLY A 561 12.23 16.16 -38.88
CA GLY A 561 11.10 15.60 -39.65
C GLY A 561 9.78 15.31 -38.93
N SER A 562 9.53 15.77 -37.69
CA SER A 562 8.24 15.56 -37.00
C SER A 562 7.64 16.87 -36.47
N PHE A 563 6.30 16.93 -36.48
CA PHE A 563 5.49 18.15 -36.51
C PHE A 563 5.37 18.95 -35.17
N THR A 564 5.22 20.27 -35.37
CA THR A 564 4.57 21.41 -34.66
C THR A 564 4.25 21.47 -33.14
N ASN A 565 4.68 22.61 -32.56
CA ASN A 565 3.97 23.54 -31.65
C ASN A 565 3.62 23.18 -30.19
N ASN A 566 4.42 22.39 -29.47
CA ASN A 566 4.40 22.49 -27.99
C ASN A 566 5.40 23.58 -27.54
N PRO A 567 5.02 24.52 -26.63
CA PRO A 567 5.96 25.53 -26.14
C PRO A 567 7.09 24.85 -25.38
N TYR A 568 8.28 25.44 -25.48
CA TYR A 568 9.44 25.05 -24.68
C TYR A 568 9.18 25.55 -23.25
N LEU A 569 9.38 24.73 -22.22
CA LEU A 569 9.61 25.35 -20.90
C LEU A 569 10.98 26.02 -20.95
N LEU A 570 10.97 27.34 -20.84
CA LEU A 570 12.20 28.06 -20.59
C LEU A 570 12.69 27.76 -19.17
N ASP A 571 13.97 28.06 -18.90
CA ASP A 571 14.53 27.98 -17.53
C ASP A 571 13.77 28.89 -16.53
N SER A 572 12.95 29.80 -17.04
CA SER A 572 12.00 30.60 -16.26
C SER A 572 10.88 31.11 -17.15
N GLU A 573 9.66 31.19 -16.61
CA GLU A 573 8.49 31.78 -17.28
C GLU A 573 7.99 33.01 -16.52
N PRO A 574 7.61 34.10 -17.21
CA PRO A 574 7.10 35.31 -16.54
C PRO A 574 5.75 35.10 -15.87
N GLN A 575 5.03 34.03 -16.21
CA GLN A 575 3.73 33.64 -15.66
C GLN A 575 3.69 32.13 -15.47
N VAL A 576 2.82 31.67 -14.57
CA VAL A 576 2.66 30.25 -14.26
C VAL A 576 2.12 29.49 -15.48
N PRO A 577 2.81 28.44 -15.96
CA PRO A 577 2.28 27.56 -17.00
C PRO A 577 1.03 26.81 -16.54
N PHE A 578 0.23 26.34 -17.49
CA PHE A 578 -0.95 25.55 -17.21
C PHE A 578 -1.21 24.51 -18.31
N VAL A 579 -1.96 23.47 -17.96
CA VAL A 579 -2.56 22.51 -18.89
C VAL A 579 -4.08 22.70 -18.93
N ASN A 580 -4.70 22.43 -20.07
CA ASN A 580 -6.16 22.47 -20.18
C ASN A 580 -6.75 21.15 -19.72
N VAL A 581 -7.88 21.21 -19.02
CA VAL A 581 -8.57 20.02 -18.49
C VAL A 581 -9.83 19.68 -19.28
N ASN A 582 -10.38 20.62 -20.03
CA ASN A 582 -11.57 20.37 -20.84
C ASN A 582 -11.32 20.85 -22.27
N PRO A 583 -11.36 19.96 -23.28
CA PRO A 583 -11.13 20.37 -24.66
C PRO A 583 -12.27 21.21 -25.24
N THR A 584 -13.44 21.19 -24.61
CA THR A 584 -14.65 21.90 -25.09
C THR A 584 -14.82 23.29 -24.48
N THR A 585 -14.14 23.58 -23.37
CA THR A 585 -14.21 24.88 -22.70
C THR A 585 -12.82 25.42 -22.39
N SER A 586 -12.54 26.65 -22.83
CA SER A 586 -11.22 27.28 -22.62
C SER A 586 -11.00 27.86 -21.22
N ASN A 587 -11.90 27.59 -20.27
CA ASN A 587 -11.96 28.25 -18.95
C ASN A 587 -11.52 27.36 -17.79
N THR A 588 -11.23 26.08 -18.01
CA THR A 588 -10.76 25.14 -16.95
C THR A 588 -9.31 24.79 -17.19
N LYS A 589 -8.44 25.23 -16.27
CA LYS A 589 -6.98 25.13 -16.37
C LYS A 589 -6.42 24.58 -15.07
N ASN A 590 -5.49 23.65 -15.17
CA ASN A 590 -4.67 23.21 -14.06
C ASN A 590 -3.30 23.88 -14.18
N PHE A 591 -2.97 24.69 -13.18
CA PHE A 591 -1.66 25.34 -13.10
C PHE A 591 -0.61 24.33 -12.69
N LEU A 592 0.62 24.59 -13.11
CA LEU A 592 1.73 23.69 -12.83
C LEU A 592 2.64 24.23 -11.73
N ASP A 593 3.08 23.32 -10.89
CA ASP A 593 4.08 23.56 -9.87
C ASP A 593 5.48 23.46 -10.45
N GLY A 594 6.30 24.43 -10.05
CA GLY A 594 7.73 24.43 -10.24
C GLY A 594 8.46 24.47 -8.90
N VAL A 595 9.75 24.83 -8.90
CA VAL A 595 10.55 24.91 -7.65
C VAL A 595 10.06 25.97 -6.66
N ASN A 596 9.18 26.88 -7.12
CA ASN A 596 8.56 27.94 -6.33
C ASN A 596 7.03 27.76 -6.21
N GLY A 597 6.51 26.54 -6.42
CA GLY A 597 5.09 26.23 -6.43
C GLY A 597 4.35 26.77 -7.66
N SER A 598 3.05 27.02 -7.53
CA SER A 598 2.15 27.40 -8.63
C SER A 598 2.08 28.93 -8.83
N THR A 599 3.15 29.65 -8.47
CA THR A 599 3.20 31.12 -8.54
C THR A 599 4.29 31.65 -9.46
N GLY A 600 4.01 32.79 -10.09
CA GLY A 600 4.88 33.38 -11.09
C GLY A 600 4.40 34.77 -11.51
N SER A 601 5.33 35.71 -11.59
CA SER A 601 5.11 37.06 -12.11
C SER A 601 6.34 37.56 -12.87
N GLU A 602 6.23 38.67 -13.59
CA GLU A 602 7.40 39.27 -14.25
C GLU A 602 8.53 39.63 -13.26
N GLU A 603 8.17 39.98 -12.01
CA GLU A 603 9.13 40.31 -10.94
C GLU A 603 9.73 39.05 -10.31
N PHE A 604 8.92 38.00 -10.16
CA PHE A 604 9.31 36.70 -9.60
C PHE A 604 8.93 35.59 -10.58
N PRO A 605 9.73 35.35 -11.63
CA PRO A 605 9.41 34.36 -12.65
C PRO A 605 9.23 32.96 -12.05
N TRP A 606 8.24 32.24 -12.56
CA TRP A 606 8.05 30.82 -12.29
C TRP A 606 9.24 30.03 -12.84
N LYS A 607 9.61 28.93 -12.18
CA LYS A 607 10.76 28.11 -12.57
C LYS A 607 10.44 26.62 -12.49
N PRO A 608 10.76 25.83 -13.53
CA PRO A 608 10.52 24.40 -13.51
C PRO A 608 11.54 23.66 -12.62
N PHE A 609 11.27 22.38 -12.36
CA PHE A 609 12.25 21.45 -11.80
C PHE A 609 13.26 21.02 -12.87
N ALA A 610 14.52 20.86 -12.49
CA ALA A 610 15.56 20.36 -13.38
C ALA A 610 15.72 18.84 -13.19
N ALA A 611 15.61 18.09 -14.29
CA ALA A 611 15.95 16.67 -14.28
C ALA A 611 17.47 16.48 -14.42
N LYS A 612 18.03 15.46 -13.77
CA LYS A 612 19.39 15.01 -14.05
C LYS A 612 19.47 14.37 -15.43
N ASP A 613 20.67 14.40 -16.02
CA ASP A 613 20.96 13.80 -17.32
C ASP A 613 20.63 12.30 -17.32
N SER A 614 20.15 11.84 -18.48
CA SER A 614 20.01 10.42 -18.80
C SER A 614 21.37 9.83 -19.23
N LEU A 615 21.43 8.51 -19.38
CA LEU A 615 22.56 7.82 -20.00
C LEU A 615 22.82 8.28 -21.45
N ASP A 616 21.79 8.80 -22.14
CA ASP A 616 21.88 9.30 -23.52
C ASP A 616 22.16 10.82 -23.58
N GLY A 617 22.30 11.48 -22.44
CA GLY A 617 22.63 12.90 -22.33
C GLY A 617 21.57 13.75 -21.63
N PRO A 618 21.62 15.09 -21.82
CA PRO A 618 20.81 16.03 -21.06
C PRO A 618 19.31 15.83 -21.19
N MET A 619 18.61 15.97 -20.07
CA MET A 619 17.15 15.93 -19.98
C MET A 619 16.57 17.33 -19.82
N SER A 620 15.37 17.56 -20.36
CA SER A 620 14.67 18.84 -20.22
C SER A 620 14.07 19.00 -18.83
N ASN A 621 13.86 20.25 -18.43
CA ASN A 621 13.13 20.60 -17.23
C ASN A 621 11.68 20.08 -17.27
N PHE A 622 11.09 19.88 -16.10
CA PHE A 622 9.73 19.38 -15.94
C PHE A 622 8.96 20.19 -14.88
N ALA A 623 7.67 19.98 -14.81
CA ALA A 623 6.77 20.57 -13.85
C ALA A 623 5.85 19.51 -13.25
N VAL A 624 5.17 19.84 -12.16
CA VAL A 624 4.18 18.97 -11.53
C VAL A 624 2.78 19.50 -11.82
N GLY A 625 1.89 18.62 -12.26
CA GLY A 625 0.45 18.87 -12.34
C GLY A 625 -0.29 18.06 -11.28
N TRP A 626 -1.46 18.53 -10.90
CA TRP A 626 -2.29 17.92 -9.88
C TRP A 626 -3.69 17.68 -10.43
N VAL A 627 -4.37 16.62 -9.97
CA VAL A 627 -5.80 16.43 -10.28
C VAL A 627 -6.63 17.36 -9.40
N GLY A 628 -6.33 17.37 -8.11
CA GLY A 628 -7.01 18.18 -7.12
C GLY A 628 -6.26 18.24 -5.81
N THR A 629 -6.92 18.70 -4.75
CA THR A 629 -6.38 18.79 -3.38
C THR A 629 -6.71 17.63 -2.42
N PRO A 630 -7.62 16.69 -2.73
CA PRO A 630 -7.86 15.56 -1.82
C PRO A 630 -7.08 14.31 -2.22
N ASP A 631 -7.16 13.30 -1.35
CA ASP A 631 -6.70 11.94 -1.59
C ASP A 631 -7.44 11.26 -2.75
N PHE A 632 -6.70 10.41 -3.46
CA PHE A 632 -7.23 9.54 -4.52
C PHE A 632 -6.81 8.07 -4.25
N PRO A 633 -7.62 7.05 -4.61
CA PRO A 633 -7.25 5.64 -4.44
C PRO A 633 -6.38 5.08 -5.57
N GLY A 634 -6.25 5.82 -6.67
CA GLY A 634 -5.60 5.34 -7.88
C GLY A 634 -4.09 5.29 -7.73
N SER A 635 -3.46 4.37 -8.47
CA SER A 635 -2.00 4.38 -8.72
C SER A 635 -1.07 3.99 -7.57
N ILE A 636 -1.55 3.46 -6.45
CA ILE A 636 -0.67 3.08 -5.33
C ILE A 636 0.02 1.74 -5.63
N VAL A 637 1.29 1.63 -5.25
CA VAL A 637 2.10 0.41 -5.40
C VAL A 637 2.81 0.07 -4.10
N ALA A 638 2.59 -1.14 -3.61
CA ALA A 638 3.31 -1.69 -2.47
C ALA A 638 4.60 -2.38 -2.95
N LYS A 639 5.65 -2.35 -2.13
CA LYS A 639 6.91 -3.04 -2.41
C LYS A 639 7.47 -3.73 -1.17
N THR A 640 8.24 -4.78 -1.40
CA THR A 640 8.94 -5.55 -0.36
C THR A 640 10.41 -5.78 -0.70
N TYR A 641 11.24 -5.95 0.33
CA TYR A 641 12.65 -6.31 0.25
C TYR A 641 13.07 -7.14 1.47
N GLY A 642 13.96 -8.12 1.28
CA GLY A 642 14.46 -8.97 2.36
C GLY A 642 13.64 -10.24 2.55
N MET A 643 13.55 -10.69 3.80
CA MET A 643 12.83 -11.91 4.17
C MET A 643 11.36 -11.84 3.71
N ASN A 644 10.83 -12.94 3.16
CA ASN A 644 9.43 -13.09 2.73
C ASN A 644 8.97 -12.11 1.64
N ALA A 645 9.87 -11.36 1.00
CA ALA A 645 9.50 -10.38 -0.02
C ALA A 645 8.81 -11.02 -1.23
N GLU A 646 9.17 -12.26 -1.55
CA GLU A 646 8.62 -13.06 -2.65
C GLU A 646 7.11 -13.37 -2.51
N TYR A 647 6.56 -13.27 -1.31
CA TYR A 647 5.14 -13.55 -1.05
C TYR A 647 4.23 -12.35 -1.35
N LEU A 648 4.79 -11.18 -1.70
CA LEU A 648 3.98 -10.04 -2.14
C LEU A 648 3.34 -10.34 -3.51
N PRO A 649 2.00 -10.39 -3.62
CA PRO A 649 1.33 -10.65 -4.89
C PRO A 649 1.44 -9.44 -5.84
N SER A 650 1.36 -9.68 -7.16
CA SER A 650 1.41 -8.59 -8.16
C SER A 650 0.18 -7.65 -8.16
N THR A 651 -0.89 -8.05 -7.47
CA THR A 651 -2.02 -7.22 -7.07
C THR A 651 -2.28 -7.51 -5.60
N VAL A 652 -2.28 -6.47 -4.79
CA VAL A 652 -2.21 -6.53 -3.32
C VAL A 652 -3.50 -5.93 -2.79
N ASP A 653 -4.36 -6.73 -2.16
CA ASP A 653 -5.39 -6.16 -1.29
C ASP A 653 -4.72 -5.57 -0.05
N ASN A 654 -5.18 -4.42 0.45
CA ASN A 654 -4.54 -3.75 1.59
C ASN A 654 -4.44 -4.61 2.87
N THR A 655 -5.29 -5.63 3.02
CA THR A 655 -5.19 -6.62 4.11
C THR A 655 -3.96 -7.54 4.01
N GLU A 656 -3.35 -7.70 2.83
CA GLU A 656 -2.14 -8.52 2.62
C GLU A 656 -0.92 -7.96 3.33
N ILE A 657 -0.86 -6.63 3.54
CA ILE A 657 0.22 -5.99 4.29
C ILE A 657 0.31 -6.58 5.70
N TYR A 658 -0.83 -6.70 6.39
CA TYR A 658 -0.90 -7.36 7.69
C TYR A 658 -0.47 -8.83 7.61
N ARG A 659 -0.96 -9.59 6.63
CA ARG A 659 -0.63 -11.03 6.51
C ARG A 659 0.86 -11.27 6.35
N LEU A 660 1.55 -10.48 5.53
CA LEU A 660 3.00 -10.59 5.33
C LEU A 660 3.79 -10.20 6.58
N MET A 661 3.36 -9.14 7.28
CA MET A 661 3.96 -8.76 8.56
C MET A 661 3.76 -9.88 9.59
N TYR A 662 2.55 -10.44 9.69
CA TYR A 662 2.22 -11.51 10.62
C TYR A 662 3.01 -12.78 10.35
N GLN A 663 3.10 -13.19 9.08
CA GLN A 663 3.90 -14.34 8.66
C GLN A 663 5.38 -14.15 9.02
N THR A 664 5.92 -12.95 8.83
CA THR A 664 7.32 -12.66 9.15
C THR A 664 7.59 -12.66 10.67
N LEU A 665 6.70 -12.08 11.46
CA LEU A 665 6.88 -11.99 12.91
C LEU A 665 6.65 -13.33 13.60
N PHE A 666 5.65 -14.09 13.18
CA PHE A 666 5.15 -15.26 13.91
C PHE A 666 5.35 -16.60 13.17
N GLY A 667 5.77 -16.58 11.90
CA GLY A 667 5.97 -17.79 11.11
C GLY A 667 4.67 -18.51 10.80
N ILE A 668 3.54 -17.77 10.85
CA ILE A 668 2.19 -18.26 10.59
C ILE A 668 1.59 -17.43 9.47
N ARG A 669 1.19 -18.07 8.39
CA ARG A 669 0.43 -17.42 7.33
C ARG A 669 -1.07 -17.56 7.60
N LEU A 670 -1.82 -16.48 7.38
CA LEU A 670 -3.24 -16.42 7.71
C LEU A 670 -4.08 -16.66 6.45
N SER A 671 -5.20 -17.36 6.59
CA SER A 671 -6.19 -17.45 5.52
C SER A 671 -6.69 -16.06 5.09
N PRO A 672 -7.10 -15.86 3.82
CA PRO A 672 -7.53 -14.55 3.32
C PRO A 672 -8.73 -13.94 4.06
N SER A 673 -9.61 -14.78 4.62
CA SER A 673 -10.81 -14.36 5.36
C SER A 673 -10.87 -15.00 6.75
N LEU A 674 -11.48 -14.27 7.69
CA LEU A 674 -11.81 -14.74 9.04
C LEU A 674 -13.08 -15.58 9.09
N ASN A 675 -14.06 -15.24 8.25
CA ASN A 675 -15.35 -15.92 8.19
C ASN A 675 -15.76 -16.07 6.72
N PRO A 676 -15.14 -17.01 5.99
CA PRO A 676 -15.67 -17.39 4.69
C PRO A 676 -17.12 -17.91 4.82
N GLN A 677 -17.91 -17.73 3.76
CA GLN A 677 -19.31 -18.14 3.74
C GLN A 677 -19.50 -19.32 2.80
N GLY A 678 -20.21 -20.35 3.28
CA GLY A 678 -20.57 -21.52 2.49
C GLY A 678 -19.66 -22.71 2.78
N ASN A 679 -19.79 -23.78 1.99
CA ASN A 679 -18.95 -24.96 2.17
C ASN A 679 -17.64 -24.76 1.40
N ASP A 680 -16.54 -24.61 2.13
CA ASP A 680 -15.24 -24.25 1.59
C ASP A 680 -14.24 -25.41 1.57
N ILE A 681 -13.27 -25.32 0.66
CA ILE A 681 -12.11 -26.22 0.60
C ILE A 681 -10.87 -25.36 0.85
N LEU A 682 -10.31 -25.49 2.05
CA LEU A 682 -9.15 -24.73 2.50
C LEU A 682 -7.93 -25.64 2.51
N LEU A 683 -6.97 -25.29 1.67
CA LEU A 683 -5.69 -25.97 1.57
C LEU A 683 -4.59 -24.99 1.99
N GLY A 684 -3.82 -25.34 3.01
CA GLY A 684 -2.61 -24.61 3.37
C GLY A 684 -1.51 -24.84 2.35
N GLU A 685 -0.37 -24.21 2.55
CA GLU A 685 0.77 -24.28 1.66
C GLU A 685 1.88 -25.16 2.25
N SER A 686 3.14 -24.76 2.10
CA SER A 686 4.28 -25.45 2.70
C SER A 686 4.81 -24.77 3.96
N THR A 687 4.11 -23.75 4.43
CA THR A 687 4.41 -22.95 5.62
C THR A 687 3.43 -23.29 6.73
N ASN A 688 3.70 -22.90 7.98
CA ASN A 688 2.66 -23.03 9.00
C ASN A 688 1.52 -22.06 8.69
N ASP A 689 0.30 -22.57 8.61
CA ASP A 689 -0.89 -21.79 8.26
C ASP A 689 -1.90 -21.74 9.41
N LEU A 690 -2.70 -20.67 9.47
CA LEU A 690 -3.94 -20.60 10.20
C LEU A 690 -5.09 -20.62 9.19
N LEU A 691 -5.79 -21.76 9.11
CA LEU A 691 -6.95 -21.94 8.23
C LEU A 691 -8.24 -21.85 9.05
N ARG A 692 -9.21 -21.05 8.56
CA ARG A 692 -10.53 -20.84 9.18
C ARG A 692 -11.64 -21.12 8.16
N GLY A 693 -12.46 -22.14 8.41
CA GLY A 693 -13.58 -22.57 7.56
C GLY A 693 -14.73 -21.55 7.55
N GLY A 694 -15.15 -21.11 8.73
CA GLY A 694 -16.21 -20.10 8.84
C GLY A 694 -17.59 -20.73 8.94
N ASP A 695 -18.54 -20.25 8.14
CA ASP A 695 -19.92 -20.76 8.14
C ASP A 695 -20.10 -21.80 7.02
N GLY A 696 -20.30 -23.08 7.32
CA GLY A 696 -20.52 -24.12 6.31
C GLY A 696 -20.03 -25.49 6.72
N ASN A 697 -20.10 -26.46 5.82
CA ASN A 697 -19.41 -27.75 6.01
C ASN A 697 -18.10 -27.71 5.25
N ASP A 698 -17.01 -27.48 5.95
CA ASP A 698 -15.72 -27.14 5.35
C ASP A 698 -14.78 -28.34 5.29
N PHE A 699 -13.86 -28.32 4.34
CA PHE A 699 -12.75 -29.25 4.26
C PHE A 699 -11.44 -28.49 4.48
N LEU A 700 -10.73 -28.80 5.56
CA LEU A 700 -9.49 -28.13 5.93
C LEU A 700 -8.32 -29.12 5.85
N ARG A 701 -7.27 -28.74 5.13
CA ARG A 701 -6.03 -29.50 4.99
C ARG A 701 -4.83 -28.56 5.08
N GLY A 702 -4.04 -28.68 6.15
CA GLY A 702 -2.87 -27.84 6.39
C GLY A 702 -1.75 -27.94 5.33
N ASN A 703 -1.60 -29.12 4.71
CA ASN A 703 -0.46 -29.45 3.84
C ASN A 703 0.85 -29.54 4.62
N GLU A 704 1.94 -28.88 4.22
CA GLU A 704 3.22 -29.01 4.95
C GLU A 704 3.37 -27.85 5.92
N GLY A 705 3.73 -28.13 7.17
CA GLY A 705 3.71 -27.11 8.21
C GLY A 705 3.15 -27.67 9.51
N ALA A 706 3.32 -26.93 10.60
CA ALA A 706 2.57 -27.17 11.83
C ALA A 706 1.38 -26.22 11.85
N ASP A 707 0.26 -26.67 11.27
CA ASP A 707 -0.86 -25.79 10.95
C ASP A 707 -1.85 -25.67 12.11
N ILE A 708 -2.63 -24.60 12.08
CA ILE A 708 -3.75 -24.37 12.98
C ILE A 708 -5.02 -24.38 12.14
N LEU A 709 -5.92 -25.32 12.45
CA LEU A 709 -7.17 -25.51 11.74
C LEU A 709 -8.36 -25.16 12.65
N VAL A 710 -9.24 -24.31 12.15
CA VAL A 710 -10.47 -23.88 12.82
C VAL A 710 -11.62 -24.11 11.85
N GLY A 711 -12.53 -25.03 12.16
CA GLY A 711 -13.66 -25.37 11.28
C GLY A 711 -14.69 -24.25 11.24
N GLY A 712 -15.14 -23.82 12.41
CA GLY A 712 -16.22 -22.85 12.54
C GLY A 712 -17.58 -23.52 12.76
N ALA A 713 -18.59 -23.06 12.03
CA ALA A 713 -19.96 -23.47 12.18
C ALA A 713 -20.39 -24.43 11.06
N GLY A 714 -20.60 -25.70 11.39
CA GLY A 714 -21.18 -26.71 10.52
C GLY A 714 -20.54 -28.07 10.77
N ASN A 715 -20.53 -28.96 9.77
CA ASN A 715 -19.91 -30.28 9.90
C ASN A 715 -18.62 -30.30 9.09
N ASP A 716 -17.49 -30.09 9.76
CA ASP A 716 -16.22 -29.86 9.11
C ASP A 716 -15.39 -31.14 9.01
N VAL A 717 -14.46 -31.16 8.06
CA VAL A 717 -13.52 -32.26 7.85
C VAL A 717 -12.10 -31.75 7.96
N PHE A 718 -11.40 -32.16 9.01
CA PHE A 718 -9.99 -31.85 9.23
C PHE A 718 -9.11 -32.99 8.72
N PHE A 719 -8.39 -32.76 7.62
CA PHE A 719 -7.59 -33.79 6.98
C PHE A 719 -6.20 -33.90 7.57
N ILE A 720 -5.84 -35.09 8.06
CA ILE A 720 -4.54 -35.39 8.67
C ILE A 720 -3.73 -36.31 7.76
N GLU A 721 -2.43 -36.02 7.61
CA GLU A 721 -1.52 -36.80 6.77
C GLU A 721 -0.13 -36.96 7.41
N ALA A 722 0.51 -38.09 7.16
CA ALA A 722 1.85 -38.37 7.68
C ALA A 722 2.95 -37.68 6.85
N GLY A 723 4.03 -37.24 7.51
CA GLY A 723 5.15 -36.56 6.89
C GLY A 723 4.88 -35.10 6.54
N LYS A 724 3.86 -34.50 7.13
CA LYS A 724 3.35 -33.16 6.82
C LYS A 724 3.54 -32.15 7.93
N GLY A 725 3.68 -32.62 9.16
CA GLY A 725 3.84 -31.80 10.34
C GLY A 725 2.84 -32.24 11.41
N THR A 726 2.65 -31.42 12.43
CA THR A 726 1.68 -31.70 13.49
C THR A 726 0.68 -30.56 13.56
N ASP A 727 -0.54 -30.84 13.13
CA ASP A 727 -1.60 -29.83 13.07
C ASP A 727 -2.30 -29.67 14.43
N ILE A 728 -2.83 -28.48 14.70
CA ILE A 728 -3.63 -28.16 15.87
C ILE A 728 -5.04 -27.82 15.41
N ILE A 729 -6.00 -28.67 15.78
CA ILE A 729 -7.43 -28.46 15.54
C ILE A 729 -8.02 -27.83 16.80
N ARG A 730 -8.60 -26.62 16.69
CA ARG A 730 -8.98 -25.81 17.87
C ARG A 730 -10.43 -25.99 18.33
N ASP A 731 -11.34 -26.32 17.43
CA ASP A 731 -12.79 -26.23 17.68
C ASP A 731 -13.58 -27.48 17.29
N PHE A 732 -12.90 -28.62 17.11
CA PHE A 732 -13.52 -29.89 16.73
C PHE A 732 -14.77 -30.23 17.55
N GLN A 733 -15.92 -30.27 16.89
CA GLN A 733 -17.21 -30.60 17.46
C GLN A 733 -17.55 -32.06 17.21
N LYS A 734 -17.37 -32.89 18.24
CA LYS A 734 -17.66 -34.31 18.15
C LYS A 734 -19.12 -34.59 17.73
N GLY A 735 -19.29 -35.40 16.69
CA GLY A 735 -20.59 -35.84 16.19
C GLY A 735 -21.17 -34.92 15.11
N GLU A 736 -20.50 -33.80 14.86
CA GLU A 736 -20.72 -32.89 13.72
C GLU A 736 -19.49 -33.02 12.81
N ASP A 737 -18.30 -32.75 13.34
CA ASP A 737 -17.04 -32.79 12.60
C ASP A 737 -16.44 -34.20 12.46
N LEU A 738 -15.57 -34.34 11.45
CA LEU A 738 -14.85 -35.55 11.11
C LEU A 738 -13.35 -35.31 10.95
N ILE A 739 -12.58 -36.34 11.28
CA ILE A 739 -11.15 -36.39 11.04
C ILE A 739 -10.92 -37.17 9.74
N GLY A 740 -10.55 -36.44 8.69
CA GLY A 740 -10.21 -37.01 7.39
C GLY A 740 -8.83 -37.64 7.40
N HIS A 741 -8.67 -38.80 6.78
CA HIS A 741 -7.36 -39.44 6.59
C HIS A 741 -7.22 -40.03 5.18
N PRO A 742 -5.99 -40.18 4.64
CA PRO A 742 -5.81 -40.81 3.35
C PRO A 742 -6.32 -42.25 3.36
N SER A 743 -6.84 -42.71 2.23
CA SER A 743 -7.39 -44.08 2.07
C SER A 743 -6.36 -45.21 2.34
N SER A 744 -5.06 -44.89 2.34
CA SER A 744 -3.97 -45.81 2.68
C SER A 744 -3.79 -46.03 4.19
N VAL A 745 -4.38 -45.17 5.03
CA VAL A 745 -4.37 -45.24 6.49
C VAL A 745 -5.78 -45.64 6.94
N THR A 746 -5.90 -46.39 8.03
CA THR A 746 -7.18 -46.67 8.69
C THR A 746 -7.13 -46.26 10.15
N PRO A 747 -8.27 -46.07 10.85
CA PRO A 747 -8.27 -45.76 12.28
C PRO A 747 -7.53 -46.81 13.15
N ALA A 748 -7.36 -48.04 12.66
CA ALA A 748 -6.58 -49.08 13.35
C ALA A 748 -5.05 -48.85 13.29
N ASP A 749 -4.60 -48.02 12.34
CA ASP A 749 -3.21 -47.60 12.17
C ASP A 749 -2.88 -46.36 13.01
N LEU A 750 -3.87 -45.76 13.68
CA LEU A 750 -3.72 -44.59 14.54
C LEU A 750 -3.65 -44.98 16.02
N THR A 751 -2.93 -44.17 16.79
CA THR A 751 -2.91 -44.20 18.25
C THR A 751 -3.50 -42.90 18.75
N ILE A 752 -4.57 -42.98 19.53
CA ILE A 752 -5.26 -41.82 20.11
C ILE A 752 -4.92 -41.79 21.61
N THR A 753 -4.24 -40.73 22.06
CA THR A 753 -3.80 -40.60 23.46
C THR A 753 -4.15 -39.24 24.02
N GLN A 754 -4.46 -39.20 25.32
CA GLN A 754 -4.55 -37.92 26.02
C GLN A 754 -3.15 -37.30 26.10
N GLY A 755 -3.06 -35.99 25.88
CA GLY A 755 -1.83 -35.24 26.12
C GLY A 755 -1.43 -35.22 27.59
N SER A 756 -0.28 -34.62 27.86
CA SER A 756 0.27 -34.51 29.21
C SER A 756 0.79 -33.09 29.47
N GLY A 757 0.96 -32.72 30.74
CA GLY A 757 1.38 -31.38 31.12
C GLY A 757 0.36 -30.32 30.65
N ASP A 758 0.85 -29.30 29.96
CA ASP A 758 0.03 -28.19 29.47
C ASP A 758 -0.99 -28.62 28.40
N ARG A 759 -0.76 -29.77 27.74
CA ARG A 759 -1.70 -30.41 26.80
C ARG A 759 -2.58 -31.49 27.44
N SER A 760 -2.69 -31.52 28.76
CA SER A 760 -3.49 -32.55 29.46
C SER A 760 -4.99 -32.50 29.12
N ALA A 761 -5.48 -31.37 28.60
CA ALA A 761 -6.84 -31.23 28.10
C ALA A 761 -7.03 -31.73 26.65
N ASP A 762 -5.94 -31.97 25.91
CA ASP A 762 -5.95 -32.20 24.47
C ASP A 762 -5.77 -33.67 24.09
N THR A 763 -6.24 -34.04 22.90
CA THR A 763 -6.04 -35.36 22.32
C THR A 763 -4.96 -35.33 21.25
N LEU A 764 -4.01 -36.27 21.31
CA LEU A 764 -3.00 -36.48 20.28
C LEU A 764 -3.40 -37.67 19.40
N ILE A 765 -3.36 -37.48 18.09
CA ILE A 765 -3.53 -38.53 17.10
C ILE A 765 -2.20 -38.80 16.45
N SER A 766 -1.70 -40.03 16.58
CA SER A 766 -0.39 -40.43 16.08
C SER A 766 -0.45 -41.62 15.14
N LEU A 767 0.42 -41.64 14.13
CA LEU A 767 0.60 -42.81 13.28
C LEU A 767 1.34 -43.90 14.06
N LYS A 768 0.72 -45.07 14.23
CA LYS A 768 1.26 -46.16 15.06
C LYS A 768 2.59 -46.71 14.54
N ALA A 769 2.79 -46.69 13.22
CA ALA A 769 3.99 -47.24 12.58
C ALA A 769 5.26 -46.42 12.90
N THR A 770 5.11 -45.09 13.03
CA THR A 770 6.24 -44.16 13.18
C THR A 770 6.27 -43.51 14.58
N GLY A 771 5.13 -43.41 15.25
CA GLY A 771 4.95 -42.62 16.47
C GLY A 771 4.80 -41.12 16.21
N GLU A 772 4.77 -40.71 14.94
CA GLU A 772 4.55 -39.32 14.52
C GLU A 772 3.19 -38.83 14.98
N VAL A 773 3.12 -37.62 15.55
CA VAL A 773 1.85 -36.95 15.89
C VAL A 773 1.37 -36.23 14.64
N LEU A 774 0.21 -36.64 14.13
CA LEU A 774 -0.39 -36.05 12.94
C LEU A 774 -1.22 -34.82 13.29
N ALA A 775 -1.99 -34.91 14.38
CA ALA A 775 -2.83 -33.81 14.83
C ALA A 775 -3.05 -33.80 16.34
N ILE A 776 -3.40 -32.62 16.85
CA ILE A 776 -3.76 -32.34 18.23
C ILE A 776 -5.13 -31.69 18.25
N LEU A 777 -6.09 -32.32 18.91
CA LEU A 777 -7.43 -31.76 19.12
C LEU A 777 -7.48 -31.06 20.47
N THR A 778 -7.63 -29.74 20.42
CA THR A 778 -7.63 -28.87 21.60
C THR A 778 -8.89 -29.11 22.42
N GLY A 779 -8.74 -29.34 23.73
CA GLY A 779 -9.86 -29.50 24.66
C GLY A 779 -10.70 -30.78 24.49
N ILE A 780 -10.31 -31.69 23.60
CA ILE A 780 -11.00 -32.98 23.39
C ILE A 780 -10.36 -34.06 24.25
N GLN A 781 -11.20 -34.87 24.91
CA GLN A 781 -10.76 -36.02 25.70
C GLN A 781 -10.61 -37.26 24.83
N ALA A 782 -9.44 -37.91 24.87
CA ALA A 782 -9.06 -38.96 23.93
C ALA A 782 -9.98 -40.18 23.98
N ASN A 783 -10.52 -40.50 25.16
CA ASN A 783 -11.44 -41.62 25.35
C ASN A 783 -12.86 -41.34 24.81
N THR A 784 -13.12 -40.12 24.31
CA THR A 784 -14.40 -39.77 23.71
C THR A 784 -14.43 -39.99 22.20
N LEU A 785 -13.29 -40.04 21.52
CA LEU A 785 -13.24 -40.29 20.08
C LEU A 785 -13.58 -41.75 19.75
N ALA A 786 -14.33 -41.95 18.67
CA ALA A 786 -14.74 -43.23 18.15
C ALA A 786 -14.39 -43.35 16.65
N VAL A 787 -14.43 -44.58 16.11
CA VAL A 787 -14.16 -44.83 14.68
C VAL A 787 -15.12 -44.04 13.76
N SER A 788 -16.32 -43.69 14.23
CA SER A 788 -17.28 -42.86 13.50
C SER A 788 -16.82 -41.42 13.29
N ASP A 789 -15.87 -40.95 14.09
CA ASP A 789 -15.32 -39.60 14.02
C ASP A 789 -14.20 -39.50 12.96
N PHE A 790 -13.94 -40.60 12.23
CA PHE A 790 -12.92 -40.69 11.19
C PHE A 790 -13.55 -41.04 9.84
N VAL A 791 -13.05 -40.41 8.78
CA VAL A 791 -13.50 -40.65 7.41
C VAL A 791 -12.31 -40.81 6.46
N ALA A 792 -12.39 -41.80 5.57
CA ALA A 792 -11.39 -41.99 4.53
C ALA A 792 -11.67 -41.02 3.37
N ILE A 793 -10.66 -40.24 2.99
CA ILE A 793 -10.69 -39.34 1.83
C ILE A 793 -9.76 -39.92 0.75
N GLY A 794 -10.17 -39.80 -0.51
CA GLY A 794 -9.56 -40.45 -1.67
C GLY A 794 -9.06 -39.50 -2.73
#